data_AF-A0A8S4P8T8-F1
#
_entry.id   AF-A0A8S4P8T8-F1
#
_cell.length_a   1.000
_cell.length_b   1.000
_cell.length_c   1.000
_cell.angle_alpha   90.00
_cell.angle_beta   90.00
_cell.angle_gamma   90.00
#
_symmetry.space_group_name_H-M   'P 1'
#
loop_
_entity.id
_entity.type
_entity.pdbx_description
1 polymer ?
#
loop_
_entity_poly.entity_id
_entity_poly.type
_entity_poly.pdbx_seq_one_letter_code
_entity_poly.pdbx_strand_id
1 'polypeptide(L)'
;MGVKNKKIVNNDAVQLGDKRVEDLKCEQKLCNSKLCGLLIDFASIQDGITQVQKIKEISTYLKKLKALEKEDALCLSVIVECYFLALPRNPVKRALAGALLGSPVSFHDDITQCLSEQLLQLKDGSTSQQNGRMIVDNLAALLENFPLGERCVKENILLCFTILVDSLSSFTYLTGQASSVVEQNARMQDCLCSMQTIAKLLQRCSSQYMTSYETHSAVLEKHITVLYQSIYKIFTTESYLLDCKNVCGMLYPLILKLTCPENVVQIILHLMFRKCNLGSVEVYPRWLPDYPECLSSTLGTTAYLCLMNGVLAMLDVEHLVWGIDIEGHKNLLVDLIGESLFTLLYKLEDTNSKLTASRTLVMFTTRACKCVEAKNDEVFRSKFCGGSELQNQLLQVIWSHIEDPTDVIRYNARILFNNAIALHLKASMEDATSSEFVLGIAREVLSTCLSAKGKYGTLCELVHHIGTSKLLELKPGLPTELLGVMGEQTLSGHVSEVLERLFISHKQELKGQPNAGDLWGTVWVDPVLKALCASSKLHKTHIIEHVLPKLLKTSPDSMPFIINRLSKQYHGPGNLGALMSCLKRAKALGLFNIENIADDDVTTPESDVTTLSNDVTTTAEGVPCIQGAVTIQQLKAALCHKEDE
;
A
#
# COMPACT_ATOMS: atom_id res chain seq x y z
N MET A 1 11.86 9.87 18.51
CA MET A 1 10.74 10.80 18.76
C MET A 1 10.15 11.21 17.41
N GLY A 2 9.00 10.63 17.05
CA GLY A 2 8.38 10.83 15.74
C GLY A 2 7.58 12.13 15.69
N VAL A 3 8.05 13.09 14.89
CA VAL A 3 7.24 14.25 14.51
C VAL A 3 6.15 13.75 13.57
N LYS A 4 4.93 13.59 14.10
CA LYS A 4 3.73 13.42 13.28
C LYS A 4 3.62 14.67 12.39
N ASN A 5 3.87 14.52 11.10
CA ASN A 5 3.52 15.51 10.08
C ASN A 5 2.00 15.76 10.15
N LYS A 6 1.57 16.75 10.95
CA LYS A 6 0.25 17.34 10.85
C LYS A 6 0.15 17.85 9.42
N LYS A 7 -0.81 17.34 8.63
CA LYS A 7 -1.25 17.96 7.38
C LYS A 7 -1.57 19.42 7.71
N ILE A 8 -0.72 20.35 7.27
CA ILE A 8 -1.02 21.78 7.31
C ILE A 8 -2.17 21.96 6.31
N VAL A 9 -3.39 22.15 6.83
CA VAL A 9 -4.53 22.52 6.01
C VAL A 9 -4.43 24.04 5.84
N ASN A 10 -4.01 24.52 4.67
CA ASN A 10 -4.15 25.94 4.34
C ASN A 10 -5.64 26.25 4.25
N ASN A 11 -6.10 27.13 5.15
CA ASN A 11 -7.47 27.62 5.21
C ASN A 11 -7.58 29.01 4.55
N ASP A 12 -6.71 29.30 3.60
CA ASP A 12 -6.66 30.60 2.94
C ASP A 12 -7.98 30.87 2.19
N ALA A 13 -8.51 32.08 2.32
CA ALA A 13 -9.72 32.50 1.63
C ALA A 13 -9.43 32.78 0.13
N VAL A 14 -10.42 32.56 -0.72
CA VAL A 14 -10.38 32.97 -2.13
C VAL A 14 -10.77 34.43 -2.23
N GLN A 15 -9.96 35.24 -2.92
CA GLN A 15 -10.27 36.64 -3.19
C GLN A 15 -10.58 36.82 -4.68
N LEU A 16 -11.76 37.37 -4.98
CA LEU A 16 -12.17 37.76 -6.33
C LEU A 16 -11.61 39.14 -6.66
N GLY A 17 -11.26 39.39 -7.92
CA GLY A 17 -10.82 40.70 -8.37
C GLY A 17 -11.95 41.74 -8.32
N ASP A 18 -11.60 42.99 -7.98
CA ASP A 18 -12.56 44.09 -7.74
C ASP A 18 -13.55 44.28 -8.90
N LYS A 19 -13.09 44.13 -10.15
CA LYS A 19 -13.92 44.21 -11.36
C LYS A 19 -15.05 43.18 -11.40
N ARG A 20 -14.78 41.94 -11.01
CA ARG A 20 -15.81 40.87 -10.98
C ARG A 20 -16.82 41.09 -9.86
N VAL A 21 -16.37 41.64 -8.74
CA VAL A 21 -17.25 42.02 -7.63
C VAL A 21 -18.17 43.17 -8.05
N GLU A 22 -17.69 44.10 -8.87
CA GLU A 22 -18.50 45.17 -9.46
C GLU A 22 -19.53 44.63 -10.47
N ASP A 23 -19.13 43.71 -11.37
CA ASP A 23 -20.03 43.08 -12.33
C ASP A 23 -21.18 42.35 -11.61
N LEU A 24 -20.88 41.59 -10.54
CA LEU A 24 -21.89 40.94 -9.70
C LEU A 24 -22.83 41.93 -9.02
N LYS A 25 -22.31 43.06 -8.53
CA LYS A 25 -23.12 44.12 -7.90
C LYS A 25 -24.03 44.82 -8.91
N CYS A 26 -23.57 44.99 -10.15
CA CYS A 26 -24.37 45.55 -11.23
C CYS A 26 -25.52 44.61 -11.60
N GLU A 27 -25.24 43.32 -11.80
CA GLU A 27 -26.27 42.30 -12.08
C GLU A 27 -27.24 42.10 -10.91
N GLN A 28 -26.77 42.12 -9.66
CA GLN A 28 -27.66 42.06 -8.49
C GLN A 28 -28.64 43.23 -8.45
N LYS A 29 -28.21 44.43 -8.84
CA LYS A 29 -29.09 45.62 -8.92
C LYS A 29 -30.10 45.53 -10.06
N LEU A 30 -29.75 44.89 -11.16
CA LEU A 30 -30.61 44.75 -12.33
C LEU A 30 -31.69 43.69 -12.13
N CYS A 31 -31.34 42.55 -11.50
CA CYS A 31 -32.18 41.37 -11.58
C CYS A 31 -32.53 40.73 -10.23
N ASN A 32 -31.98 41.23 -9.11
CA ASN A 32 -32.26 40.76 -7.75
C ASN A 32 -32.09 39.24 -7.55
N SER A 33 -31.17 38.62 -8.31
CA SER A 33 -30.87 37.19 -8.21
C SER A 33 -30.30 36.87 -6.83
N LYS A 34 -30.90 35.87 -6.18
CA LYS A 34 -30.44 35.37 -4.87
C LYS A 34 -29.05 34.74 -4.96
N LEU A 35 -28.68 34.18 -6.12
CA LEU A 35 -27.34 33.61 -6.34
C LEU A 35 -26.27 34.70 -6.41
N CYS A 36 -26.54 35.81 -7.10
CA CYS A 36 -25.65 36.98 -7.13
C CYS A 36 -25.38 37.51 -5.71
N GLY A 37 -26.43 37.63 -4.89
CA GLY A 37 -26.29 38.08 -3.50
C GLY A 37 -25.42 37.16 -2.64
N LEU A 38 -25.62 35.83 -2.77
CA LEU A 38 -24.79 34.86 -2.06
C LEU A 38 -23.32 34.87 -2.50
N LEU A 39 -23.04 35.18 -3.77
CA LEU A 39 -21.68 35.30 -4.30
C LEU A 39 -20.99 36.60 -3.87
N ILE A 40 -21.73 37.70 -3.75
CA ILE A 40 -21.21 38.96 -3.21
C ILE A 40 -20.87 38.81 -1.72
N ASP A 41 -21.74 38.15 -0.96
CA ASP A 41 -21.45 37.78 0.42
C ASP A 41 -20.19 36.91 0.50
N PHE A 42 -20.07 35.88 -0.35
CA PHE A 42 -18.88 35.03 -0.42
C PHE A 42 -17.60 35.82 -0.70
N ALA A 43 -17.64 36.76 -1.65
CA ALA A 43 -16.51 37.60 -2.01
C ALA A 43 -16.05 38.54 -0.87
N SER A 44 -16.95 38.89 0.05
CA SER A 44 -16.66 39.76 1.20
C SER A 44 -16.00 39.03 2.38
N ILE A 45 -16.04 37.69 2.40
CA ILE A 45 -15.53 36.88 3.51
C ILE A 45 -14.02 36.67 3.38
N GLN A 46 -13.27 37.01 4.44
CA GLN A 46 -11.80 36.87 4.48
C GLN A 46 -11.30 35.58 5.14
N ASP A 47 -12.19 34.77 5.73
CA ASP A 47 -11.84 33.49 6.36
C ASP A 47 -12.31 32.29 5.53
N GLY A 48 -11.40 31.36 5.23
CA GLY A 48 -11.69 30.20 4.37
C GLY A 48 -12.70 29.22 4.99
N ILE A 49 -12.81 29.15 6.33
CA ILE A 49 -13.78 28.25 6.99
C ILE A 49 -15.21 28.77 6.81
N THR A 50 -15.41 30.07 7.02
CA THR A 50 -16.70 30.73 6.79
C THR A 50 -17.07 30.76 5.30
N GLN A 51 -16.10 30.88 4.39
CA GLN A 51 -16.32 30.69 2.95
C GLN A 51 -16.89 29.30 2.62
N VAL A 52 -16.38 28.23 3.24
CA VAL A 52 -16.91 26.87 3.05
C VAL A 52 -18.37 26.76 3.51
N GLN A 53 -18.76 27.42 4.61
CA GLN A 53 -20.16 27.44 5.06
C GLN A 53 -21.05 28.13 4.02
N LYS A 54 -20.61 29.27 3.48
CA LYS A 54 -21.35 29.99 2.45
C LYS A 54 -21.48 29.19 1.15
N ILE A 55 -20.45 28.42 0.77
CA ILE A 55 -20.53 27.51 -0.38
C ILE A 55 -21.59 26.41 -0.18
N LYS A 56 -21.85 25.95 1.06
CA LYS A 56 -22.94 25.00 1.32
C LYS A 56 -24.31 25.63 1.08
N GLU A 57 -24.49 26.90 1.40
CA GLU A 57 -25.70 27.65 1.07
C GLU A 57 -25.88 27.78 -0.45
N ILE A 58 -24.80 28.17 -1.15
CA ILE A 58 -24.77 28.24 -2.62
C ILE A 58 -25.11 26.87 -3.23
N SER A 59 -24.49 25.79 -2.76
CA SER A 59 -24.75 24.42 -3.24
C SER A 59 -26.21 24.00 -3.01
N THR A 60 -26.79 24.34 -1.86
CA THR A 60 -28.19 24.03 -1.55
C THR A 60 -29.14 24.79 -2.46
N TYR A 61 -28.79 26.03 -2.83
CA TYR A 61 -29.55 26.82 -3.77
C TYR A 61 -29.44 26.27 -5.21
N LEU A 62 -28.22 25.99 -5.68
CA LEU A 62 -27.96 25.41 -7.00
C LEU A 62 -28.71 24.07 -7.21
N LYS A 63 -28.81 23.24 -6.17
CA LYS A 63 -29.58 21.99 -6.19
C LYS A 63 -31.08 22.16 -6.43
N LYS A 64 -31.64 23.32 -6.06
CA LYS A 64 -33.08 23.60 -6.14
C LYS A 64 -33.49 24.27 -7.45
N LEU A 65 -32.53 24.78 -8.23
CA LEU A 65 -32.79 25.40 -9.52
C LEU A 65 -33.24 24.35 -10.54
N LYS A 66 -34.25 24.70 -11.35
CA LYS A 66 -34.81 23.82 -12.40
C LYS A 66 -34.31 24.17 -13.80
N ALA A 67 -33.94 25.43 -14.02
CA ALA A 67 -33.39 25.96 -15.26
C ALA A 67 -32.39 27.08 -14.93
N LEU A 68 -31.42 27.33 -15.81
CA LEU A 68 -30.50 28.45 -15.72
C LEU A 68 -31.11 29.65 -16.46
N GLU A 69 -31.26 30.77 -15.77
CA GLU A 69 -31.57 32.05 -16.41
C GLU A 69 -30.26 32.69 -16.93
N LYS A 70 -30.36 33.71 -17.81
CA LYS A 70 -29.16 34.34 -18.41
C LYS A 70 -28.18 34.90 -17.36
N GLU A 71 -28.70 35.30 -16.21
CA GLU A 71 -27.95 35.86 -15.08
C GLU A 71 -27.20 34.78 -14.28
N ASP A 72 -27.73 33.55 -14.27
CA ASP A 72 -27.10 32.42 -13.60
C ASP A 72 -25.84 31.95 -14.34
N ALA A 73 -25.73 32.23 -15.64
CA ALA A 73 -24.52 31.93 -16.43
C ALA A 73 -23.30 32.76 -15.95
N LEU A 74 -23.48 34.05 -15.63
CA LEU A 74 -22.42 34.86 -15.02
C LEU A 74 -22.06 34.29 -13.65
N CYS A 75 -23.05 33.95 -12.83
CA CYS A 75 -22.83 33.37 -11.51
C CYS A 75 -22.04 32.05 -11.57
N LEU A 76 -22.37 31.17 -12.52
CA LEU A 76 -21.63 29.94 -12.78
C LEU A 76 -20.19 30.24 -13.20
N SER A 77 -19.98 31.19 -14.10
CA SER A 77 -18.63 31.59 -14.53
C SER A 77 -17.78 32.09 -13.36
N VAL A 78 -18.38 32.85 -12.43
CA VAL A 78 -17.71 33.34 -11.21
C VAL A 78 -17.40 32.21 -10.23
N ILE A 79 -18.31 31.25 -10.05
CA ILE A 79 -18.06 30.08 -9.19
C ILE A 79 -16.89 29.25 -9.75
N VAL A 80 -16.83 29.09 -11.07
CA VAL A 80 -15.73 28.40 -11.74
C VAL A 80 -14.42 29.19 -11.62
N GLU A 81 -14.46 30.51 -11.79
CA GLU A 81 -13.29 31.39 -11.57
C GLU A 81 -12.76 31.26 -10.13
N CYS A 82 -13.65 31.31 -9.13
CA CYS A 82 -13.31 31.05 -7.73
C CYS A 82 -12.64 29.68 -7.52
N TYR A 83 -13.06 28.66 -8.27
CA TYR A 83 -12.44 27.34 -8.20
C TYR A 83 -10.99 27.35 -8.72
N PHE A 84 -10.71 28.06 -9.81
CA PHE A 84 -9.35 28.21 -10.36
C PHE A 84 -8.44 29.09 -9.49
N LEU A 85 -8.99 30.11 -8.83
CA LEU A 85 -8.27 30.96 -7.88
C LEU A 85 -7.98 30.25 -6.54
N ALA A 86 -8.81 29.27 -6.16
CA ALA A 86 -8.62 28.54 -4.92
C ALA A 86 -7.33 27.70 -4.94
N LEU A 87 -6.54 27.82 -3.85
CA LEU A 87 -5.30 27.08 -3.72
C LEU A 87 -5.51 25.55 -3.76
N PRO A 88 -4.53 24.79 -4.29
CA PRO A 88 -4.59 23.33 -4.31
C PRO A 88 -4.71 22.76 -2.90
N ARG A 89 -5.49 21.67 -2.75
CA ARG A 89 -5.74 20.99 -1.46
C ARG A 89 -6.47 21.83 -0.38
N ASN A 90 -6.94 23.04 -0.73
CA ASN A 90 -7.74 23.89 0.14
C ASN A 90 -9.18 23.33 0.31
N PRO A 91 -9.75 23.31 1.54
CA PRO A 91 -11.16 22.98 1.78
C PRO A 91 -12.15 23.75 0.90
N VAL A 92 -11.90 25.04 0.62
CA VAL A 92 -12.73 25.90 -0.23
C VAL A 92 -12.83 25.33 -1.65
N LYS A 93 -11.70 24.94 -2.26
CA LYS A 93 -11.67 24.33 -3.60
C LYS A 93 -12.48 23.03 -3.67
N ARG A 94 -12.38 22.19 -2.63
CA ARG A 94 -13.17 20.95 -2.53
C ARG A 94 -14.66 21.22 -2.36
N ALA A 95 -15.01 22.23 -1.57
CA ALA A 95 -16.40 22.64 -1.39
C ALA A 95 -16.98 23.19 -2.69
N LEU A 96 -16.23 23.99 -3.46
CA LEU A 96 -16.63 24.49 -4.78
C LEU A 96 -16.83 23.36 -5.79
N ALA A 97 -15.88 22.42 -5.88
CA ALA A 97 -16.05 21.22 -6.73
C ALA A 97 -17.29 20.41 -6.35
N GLY A 98 -17.54 20.23 -5.05
CA GLY A 98 -18.74 19.56 -4.54
C GLY A 98 -20.04 20.32 -4.82
N ALA A 99 -20.00 21.66 -4.80
CA ALA A 99 -21.15 22.49 -5.15
C ALA A 99 -21.49 22.39 -6.64
N LEU A 100 -20.47 22.46 -7.52
CA LEU A 100 -20.62 22.30 -8.96
C LEU A 100 -21.11 20.89 -9.32
N LEU A 101 -20.53 19.84 -8.74
CA LEU A 101 -20.94 18.46 -8.98
C LEU A 101 -22.35 18.17 -8.46
N GLY A 102 -22.73 18.81 -7.34
CA GLY A 102 -24.05 18.66 -6.74
C GLY A 102 -25.17 19.36 -7.51
N SER A 103 -24.87 20.11 -8.57
CA SER A 103 -25.87 20.78 -9.41
C SER A 103 -26.65 19.77 -10.29
N PRO A 104 -27.87 20.12 -10.73
CA PRO A 104 -28.65 19.33 -11.68
C PRO A 104 -27.85 18.95 -12.93
N VAL A 105 -28.06 17.73 -13.44
CA VAL A 105 -27.35 17.20 -14.63
C VAL A 105 -27.54 18.08 -15.86
N SER A 106 -28.67 18.78 -15.97
CA SER A 106 -28.94 19.74 -17.04
C SER A 106 -27.92 20.88 -17.13
N PHE A 107 -27.22 21.20 -16.04
CA PHE A 107 -26.24 22.29 -15.99
C PHE A 107 -24.80 21.81 -16.21
N HIS A 108 -24.59 20.49 -16.30
CA HIS A 108 -23.24 19.92 -16.38
C HIS A 108 -22.53 20.33 -17.67
N ASP A 109 -23.26 20.51 -18.77
CA ASP A 109 -22.71 20.99 -20.04
C ASP A 109 -22.27 22.46 -19.93
N ASP A 110 -23.11 23.34 -19.38
CA ASP A 110 -22.79 24.76 -19.17
C ASP A 110 -21.60 24.95 -18.22
N ILE A 111 -21.53 24.16 -17.14
CA ILE A 111 -20.39 24.16 -16.21
C ILE A 111 -19.12 23.71 -16.92
N THR A 112 -19.19 22.67 -17.75
CA THR A 112 -18.05 22.15 -18.52
C THR A 112 -17.56 23.19 -19.53
N GLN A 113 -18.48 23.93 -20.16
CA GLN A 113 -18.14 25.05 -21.04
C GLN A 113 -17.44 26.18 -20.26
N CYS A 114 -17.98 26.61 -19.12
CA CYS A 114 -17.35 27.64 -18.27
C CYS A 114 -15.94 27.21 -17.81
N LEU A 115 -15.75 25.94 -17.45
CA LEU A 115 -14.44 25.38 -17.10
C LEU A 115 -13.46 25.48 -18.30
N SER A 116 -13.94 25.17 -19.50
CA SER A 116 -13.15 25.21 -20.73
C SER A 116 -12.74 26.65 -21.10
N GLU A 117 -13.65 27.61 -20.97
CA GLU A 117 -13.37 29.04 -21.19
C GLU A 117 -12.32 29.57 -20.20
N GLN A 118 -12.42 29.18 -18.93
CA GLN A 118 -11.41 29.54 -17.93
C GLN A 118 -10.05 28.88 -18.20
N LEU A 119 -10.01 27.64 -18.67
CA LEU A 119 -8.76 26.99 -19.09
C LEU A 119 -8.10 27.72 -20.28
N LEU A 120 -8.88 28.20 -21.24
CA LEU A 120 -8.38 28.99 -22.36
C LEU A 120 -7.76 30.31 -21.88
N GLN A 121 -8.42 31.01 -20.95
CA GLN A 121 -7.89 32.26 -20.36
C GLN A 121 -6.55 32.05 -19.64
N LEU A 122 -6.35 30.90 -18.99
CA LEU A 122 -5.08 30.56 -18.33
C LEU A 122 -3.91 30.39 -19.31
N LYS A 123 -4.18 30.02 -20.57
CA LYS A 123 -3.15 29.91 -21.61
C LYS A 123 -2.55 31.28 -21.93
N ASP A 124 -3.38 32.31 -22.03
CA ASP A 124 -2.97 33.64 -22.49
C ASP A 124 -2.24 34.44 -21.39
N GLY A 125 -2.47 34.12 -20.11
CA GLY A 125 -1.82 34.76 -18.95
C GLY A 125 -0.48 34.12 -18.49
N SER A 126 0.09 33.21 -19.29
CA SER A 126 1.17 32.28 -18.92
C SER A 126 2.59 32.89 -18.79
N THR A 127 2.74 34.21 -18.83
CA THR A 127 4.07 34.85 -18.88
C THR A 127 4.83 34.91 -17.55
N SER A 128 4.24 34.52 -16.41
CA SER A 128 4.91 34.60 -15.10
C SER A 128 5.18 33.22 -14.46
N GLN A 129 6.38 33.08 -13.87
CA GLN A 129 6.89 31.82 -13.30
C GLN A 129 6.02 31.26 -12.13
N GLN A 130 5.30 32.13 -11.41
CA GLN A 130 4.37 31.72 -10.34
C GLN A 130 3.05 31.19 -10.90
N ASN A 131 2.62 31.68 -12.07
CA ASN A 131 1.38 31.23 -12.71
C ASN A 131 1.50 29.79 -13.23
N GLY A 132 2.67 29.39 -13.74
CA GLY A 132 2.89 28.05 -14.28
C GLY A 132 2.57 26.93 -13.27
N ARG A 133 3.03 27.07 -12.02
CA ARG A 133 2.79 26.05 -10.98
C ARG A 133 1.32 25.97 -10.58
N MET A 134 0.67 27.13 -10.45
CA MET A 134 -0.76 27.21 -10.17
C MET A 134 -1.61 26.57 -11.27
N ILE A 135 -1.23 26.75 -12.55
CA ILE A 135 -1.92 26.12 -13.69
C ILE A 135 -1.78 24.59 -13.63
N VAL A 136 -0.58 24.07 -13.37
CA VAL A 136 -0.35 22.63 -13.21
C VAL A 136 -1.20 22.07 -12.07
N ASP A 137 -1.22 22.73 -10.91
CA ASP A 137 -1.99 22.26 -9.77
C ASP A 137 -3.51 22.36 -10.01
N ASN A 138 -3.97 23.34 -10.79
CA ASN A 138 -5.36 23.46 -11.25
C ASN A 138 -5.76 22.29 -12.16
N LEU A 139 -4.93 21.97 -13.15
CA LEU A 139 -5.14 20.80 -14.02
C LEU A 139 -5.11 19.48 -13.22
N ALA A 140 -4.21 19.37 -12.25
CA ALA A 140 -4.15 18.22 -11.36
C ALA A 140 -5.44 18.05 -10.54
N ALA A 141 -6.00 19.17 -10.04
CA ALA A 141 -7.23 19.23 -9.26
C ALA A 141 -8.48 18.89 -10.10
N LEU A 142 -8.55 19.34 -11.37
CA LEU A 142 -9.62 18.95 -12.29
C LEU A 142 -9.67 17.43 -12.49
N LEU A 143 -8.49 16.78 -12.51
CA LEU A 143 -8.37 15.33 -12.62
C LEU A 143 -8.50 14.60 -11.27
N GLU A 144 -8.67 15.28 -10.13
CA GLU A 144 -8.70 14.69 -8.79
C GLU A 144 -10.11 14.65 -8.21
N ASN A 145 -10.77 13.49 -8.32
CA ASN A 145 -12.09 13.23 -7.73
C ASN A 145 -13.18 14.23 -8.16
N PHE A 146 -13.06 14.82 -9.35
CA PHE A 146 -14.01 15.78 -9.90
C PHE A 146 -14.42 15.39 -11.33
N PRO A 147 -15.52 14.63 -11.52
CA PRO A 147 -15.92 14.11 -12.84
C PRO A 147 -16.18 15.17 -13.91
N LEU A 148 -16.75 16.34 -13.55
CA LEU A 148 -16.95 17.45 -14.49
C LEU A 148 -15.63 18.07 -14.94
N GLY A 149 -14.66 18.16 -14.02
CA GLY A 149 -13.30 18.59 -14.36
C GLY A 149 -12.61 17.61 -15.30
N GLU A 150 -12.75 16.30 -15.05
CA GLU A 150 -12.22 15.28 -15.97
C GLU A 150 -12.87 15.36 -17.36
N ARG A 151 -14.19 15.61 -17.44
CA ARG A 151 -14.89 15.83 -18.71
C ARG A 151 -14.34 17.05 -19.45
N CYS A 152 -14.17 18.18 -18.78
CA CYS A 152 -13.57 19.39 -19.35
C CYS A 152 -12.15 19.14 -19.88
N VAL A 153 -11.31 18.41 -19.14
CA VAL A 153 -9.95 18.04 -19.59
C VAL A 153 -10.00 17.12 -20.81
N LYS A 154 -10.96 16.18 -20.88
CA LYS A 154 -11.15 15.30 -22.04
C LYS A 154 -11.53 16.08 -23.30
N GLU A 155 -12.40 17.08 -23.19
CA GLU A 155 -12.80 17.95 -24.30
C GLU A 155 -11.67 18.88 -24.77
N ASN A 156 -10.72 19.23 -23.88
CA ASN A 156 -9.60 20.14 -24.14
C ASN A 156 -8.23 19.47 -24.02
N ILE A 157 -8.13 18.18 -24.37
CA ILE A 157 -6.95 17.36 -24.10
C ILE A 157 -5.66 17.91 -24.73
N LEU A 158 -5.75 18.39 -25.98
CA LEU A 158 -4.63 19.00 -26.69
C LEU A 158 -4.10 20.23 -25.94
N LEU A 159 -5.00 21.14 -25.56
CA LEU A 159 -4.65 22.35 -24.81
C LEU A 159 -4.00 21.99 -23.48
N CYS A 160 -4.62 21.10 -22.70
CA CYS A 160 -4.12 20.71 -21.39
C CYS A 160 -2.74 20.04 -21.49
N PHE A 161 -2.53 19.16 -22.47
CA PHE A 161 -1.24 18.52 -22.68
C PHE A 161 -0.14 19.52 -23.07
N THR A 162 -0.41 20.42 -24.02
CA THR A 162 0.56 21.45 -24.45
C THR A 162 0.99 22.35 -23.29
N ILE A 163 0.05 22.89 -22.52
CA ILE A 163 0.33 23.72 -21.34
C ILE A 163 1.22 23.00 -20.32
N LEU A 164 0.95 21.72 -20.05
CA LEU A 164 1.72 20.94 -19.08
C LEU A 164 3.15 20.68 -19.56
N VAL A 165 3.33 20.38 -20.85
CA VAL A 165 4.66 20.18 -21.44
C VAL A 165 5.46 21.47 -21.44
N ASP A 166 4.85 22.59 -21.82
CA ASP A 166 5.49 23.91 -21.81
C ASP A 166 5.91 24.31 -20.39
N SER A 167 5.04 24.06 -19.41
CA SER A 167 5.34 24.29 -17.98
C SER A 167 6.52 23.43 -17.52
N LEU A 168 6.53 22.14 -17.85
CA LEU A 168 7.61 21.22 -17.49
C LEU A 168 8.95 21.64 -18.12
N SER A 169 8.95 22.01 -19.40
CA SER A 169 10.16 22.47 -20.10
C SER A 169 10.74 23.72 -19.43
N SER A 170 9.87 24.66 -19.05
CA SER A 170 10.23 25.88 -18.33
C SER A 170 10.82 25.56 -16.95
N PHE A 171 10.18 24.69 -16.17
CA PHE A 171 10.71 24.28 -14.86
C PHE A 171 12.05 23.57 -14.98
N THR A 172 12.21 22.70 -15.97
CA THR A 172 13.45 21.95 -16.22
C THR A 172 14.60 22.88 -16.65
N TYR A 173 14.31 23.96 -17.37
CA TYR A 173 15.28 25.02 -17.67
C TYR A 173 15.69 25.75 -16.39
N LEU A 174 14.72 26.21 -15.59
CA LEU A 174 14.96 26.94 -14.35
C LEU A 174 15.70 26.11 -13.29
N THR A 175 15.45 24.79 -13.19
CA THR A 175 16.21 23.90 -12.29
C THR A 175 17.70 23.91 -12.62
N GLY A 176 18.07 24.05 -13.90
CA GLY A 176 19.47 24.13 -14.33
C GLY A 176 20.13 25.48 -14.03
N GLN A 177 19.34 26.52 -13.76
CA GLN A 177 19.82 27.87 -13.43
C GLN A 177 19.77 28.18 -11.93
N ALA A 178 19.25 27.25 -11.12
CA ALA A 178 19.05 27.47 -9.70
C ALA A 178 20.39 27.78 -9.01
N SER A 179 20.38 28.84 -8.21
CA SER A 179 21.57 29.35 -7.51
C SER A 179 21.88 28.59 -6.21
N SER A 180 20.87 27.93 -5.65
CA SER A 180 20.95 27.21 -4.38
C SER A 180 20.28 25.84 -4.46
N VAL A 181 20.72 24.91 -3.60
CA VAL A 181 20.12 23.56 -3.48
C VAL A 181 18.65 23.62 -3.07
N VAL A 182 18.27 24.61 -2.25
CA VAL A 182 16.88 24.80 -1.81
C VAL A 182 16.00 25.21 -2.99
N GLU A 183 16.45 26.18 -3.78
CA GLU A 183 15.76 26.61 -5.00
C GLU A 183 15.70 25.46 -6.02
N GLN A 184 16.81 24.75 -6.21
CA GLN A 184 16.88 23.60 -7.10
C GLN A 184 15.84 22.52 -6.70
N ASN A 185 15.77 22.15 -5.41
CA ASN A 185 14.80 21.19 -4.90
C ASN A 185 13.35 21.67 -5.08
N ALA A 186 13.08 22.96 -4.86
CA ALA A 186 11.76 23.54 -5.11
C ALA A 186 11.36 23.41 -6.59
N ARG A 187 12.27 23.70 -7.52
CA ARG A 187 12.03 23.54 -8.96
C ARG A 187 11.92 22.08 -9.39
N MET A 188 12.67 21.17 -8.77
CA MET A 188 12.51 19.73 -8.99
C MET A 188 11.12 19.26 -8.53
N GLN A 189 10.58 19.83 -7.45
CA GLN A 189 9.22 19.55 -7.02
C GLN A 189 8.17 20.08 -8.02
N ASP A 190 8.40 21.26 -8.62
CA ASP A 190 7.55 21.78 -9.71
C ASP A 190 7.56 20.84 -10.92
N CYS A 191 8.75 20.34 -11.30
CA CYS A 191 8.90 19.32 -12.35
C CYS A 191 8.13 18.04 -11.99
N LEU A 192 8.28 17.55 -10.76
CA LEU A 192 7.61 16.35 -10.28
C LEU A 192 6.08 16.47 -10.37
N CYS A 193 5.52 17.59 -9.88
CA CYS A 193 4.08 17.83 -9.95
C CYS A 193 3.58 17.91 -11.40
N SER A 194 4.35 18.54 -12.30
CA SER A 194 4.02 18.61 -13.73
C SER A 194 4.00 17.22 -14.37
N MET A 195 5.05 16.43 -14.15
CA MET A 195 5.15 15.07 -14.68
C MET A 195 4.06 14.15 -14.12
N GLN A 196 3.74 14.22 -12.83
CA GLN A 196 2.65 13.45 -12.23
C GLN A 196 1.29 13.83 -12.85
N THR A 197 1.09 15.11 -13.12
CA THR A 197 -0.14 15.61 -13.76
C THR A 197 -0.25 15.14 -15.20
N ILE A 198 0.86 15.18 -15.96
CA ILE A 198 0.93 14.62 -17.32
C ILE A 198 0.61 13.12 -17.29
N ALA A 199 1.24 12.36 -16.40
CA ALA A 199 1.01 10.91 -16.29
C ALA A 199 -0.46 10.60 -15.99
N LYS A 200 -1.06 11.34 -15.06
CA LYS A 200 -2.47 11.21 -14.69
C LYS A 200 -3.41 11.58 -15.84
N LEU A 201 -3.10 12.64 -16.58
CA LEU A 201 -3.85 13.06 -17.76
C LEU A 201 -3.84 11.96 -18.83
N LEU A 202 -2.66 11.44 -19.16
CA LEU A 202 -2.48 10.38 -20.16
C LEU A 202 -3.15 9.07 -19.75
N GLN A 203 -3.12 8.72 -18.46
CA GLN A 203 -3.75 7.49 -17.95
C GLN A 203 -5.28 7.59 -17.87
N ARG A 204 -5.85 8.73 -17.45
CA ARG A 204 -7.31 8.89 -17.29
C ARG A 204 -8.03 9.27 -18.58
N CYS A 205 -7.35 9.96 -19.48
CA CYS A 205 -7.90 10.47 -20.74
C CYS A 205 -7.23 9.83 -21.95
N SER A 206 -6.81 8.56 -21.82
CA SER A 206 -6.04 7.85 -22.84
C SER A 206 -6.76 7.82 -24.19
N SER A 207 -8.06 7.45 -24.23
CA SER A 207 -8.82 7.37 -25.48
C SER A 207 -8.95 8.72 -26.19
N GLN A 208 -9.21 9.81 -25.45
CA GLN A 208 -9.27 11.15 -26.05
C GLN A 208 -7.89 11.63 -26.53
N TYR A 209 -6.83 11.29 -25.79
CA TYR A 209 -5.47 11.59 -26.22
C TYR A 209 -5.12 10.86 -27.53
N MET A 210 -5.48 9.57 -27.65
CA MET A 210 -5.29 8.77 -28.88
C MET A 210 -5.98 9.42 -30.08
N THR A 211 -7.27 9.74 -29.96
CA THR A 211 -8.03 10.42 -31.02
C THR A 211 -7.44 11.80 -31.35
N SER A 212 -6.95 12.53 -30.34
CA SER A 212 -6.28 13.81 -30.56
C SER A 212 -4.95 13.65 -31.29
N TYR A 213 -4.21 12.55 -31.05
CA TYR A 213 -2.95 12.26 -31.73
C TYR A 213 -3.17 11.92 -33.21
N GLU A 214 -4.21 11.15 -33.53
CA GLU A 214 -4.59 10.84 -34.91
C GLU A 214 -4.99 12.11 -35.70
N THR A 215 -5.66 13.06 -35.04
CA THR A 215 -6.19 14.28 -35.68
C THR A 215 -5.18 15.42 -35.74
N HIS A 216 -4.33 15.57 -34.72
CA HIS A 216 -3.42 16.72 -34.54
C HIS A 216 -1.95 16.30 -34.35
N SER A 217 -1.53 15.22 -35.02
CA SER A 217 -0.21 14.59 -34.86
C SER A 217 0.94 15.62 -34.89
N ALA A 218 1.03 16.47 -35.91
CA ALA A 218 2.14 17.42 -36.06
C ALA A 218 2.35 18.37 -34.86
N VAL A 219 1.28 18.77 -34.17
CA VAL A 219 1.38 19.63 -32.97
C VAL A 219 1.80 18.81 -31.76
N LEU A 220 1.19 17.64 -31.58
CA LEU A 220 1.48 16.76 -30.45
C LEU A 220 2.90 16.20 -30.53
N GLU A 221 3.37 15.81 -31.72
CA GLU A 221 4.73 15.33 -31.98
C GLU A 221 5.78 16.32 -31.49
N LYS A 222 5.62 17.61 -31.78
CA LYS A 222 6.54 18.66 -31.28
C LYS A 222 6.60 18.69 -29.75
N HIS A 223 5.44 18.63 -29.09
CA HIS A 223 5.39 18.65 -27.62
C HIS A 223 5.89 17.33 -27.02
N ILE A 224 5.66 16.19 -27.67
CA ILE A 224 6.22 14.90 -27.27
C ILE A 224 7.75 14.96 -27.35
N THR A 225 8.33 15.52 -28.42
CA THR A 225 9.79 15.70 -28.52
C THR A 225 10.33 16.53 -27.35
N VAL A 226 9.70 17.67 -27.03
CA VAL A 226 10.09 18.51 -25.88
C VAL A 226 9.99 17.74 -24.56
N LEU A 227 8.93 16.95 -24.38
CA LEU A 227 8.71 16.11 -23.21
C LEU A 227 9.80 15.04 -23.07
N TYR A 228 10.16 14.35 -24.16
CA TYR A 228 11.24 13.36 -24.17
C TYR A 228 12.60 13.97 -23.88
N GLN A 229 12.89 15.15 -24.42
CA GLN A 229 14.11 15.90 -24.10
C GLN A 229 14.17 16.25 -22.61
N SER A 230 13.03 16.65 -22.03
CA SER A 230 12.93 16.97 -20.60
C SER A 230 13.14 15.72 -19.73
N ILE A 231 12.50 14.60 -20.08
CA ILE A 231 12.67 13.30 -19.41
C ILE A 231 14.12 12.83 -19.49
N TYR A 232 14.74 12.89 -20.67
CA TYR A 232 16.13 12.50 -20.87
C TYR A 232 17.07 13.34 -20.01
N LYS A 233 16.90 14.67 -19.99
CA LYS A 233 17.70 15.58 -19.14
C LYS A 233 17.57 15.24 -17.65
N ILE A 234 16.35 14.90 -17.18
CA ILE A 234 16.11 14.51 -15.79
C ILE A 234 16.79 13.17 -15.46
N PHE A 235 16.79 12.21 -16.40
CA PHE A 235 17.45 10.93 -16.19
C PHE A 235 18.98 11.01 -16.16
N THR A 236 19.57 11.79 -17.07
CA THR A 236 21.03 11.92 -17.16
C THR A 236 21.62 12.79 -16.04
N THR A 237 20.81 13.68 -15.45
CA THR A 237 21.27 14.58 -14.39
C THR A 237 21.16 13.89 -13.03
N GLU A 238 22.29 13.58 -12.39
CA GLU A 238 22.31 12.85 -11.13
C GLU A 238 21.62 13.58 -9.98
N SER A 239 21.71 14.92 -9.93
CA SER A 239 21.17 15.76 -8.85
C SER A 239 19.65 15.74 -8.71
N TYR A 240 18.92 15.26 -9.73
CA TYR A 240 17.46 15.16 -9.64
C TYR A 240 17.01 14.13 -8.61
N LEU A 241 15.95 14.49 -7.88
CA LEU A 241 15.29 13.64 -6.90
C LEU A 241 14.88 12.29 -7.52
N LEU A 242 15.00 11.23 -6.73
CA LEU A 242 14.61 9.87 -7.14
C LEU A 242 13.14 9.80 -7.59
N ASP A 243 12.25 10.57 -6.95
CA ASP A 243 10.83 10.64 -7.32
C ASP A 243 10.63 11.21 -8.74
N CYS A 244 11.46 12.17 -9.16
CA CYS A 244 11.43 12.67 -10.54
C CYS A 244 11.80 11.57 -11.53
N LYS A 245 12.86 10.80 -11.24
CA LYS A 245 13.31 9.68 -12.07
C LYS A 245 12.27 8.56 -12.13
N ASN A 246 11.58 8.27 -11.04
CA ASN A 246 10.49 7.29 -11.01
C ASN A 246 9.33 7.69 -11.93
N VAL A 247 8.89 8.95 -11.89
CA VAL A 247 7.80 9.43 -12.75
C VAL A 247 8.23 9.52 -14.20
N CYS A 248 9.46 9.94 -14.49
CA CYS A 248 10.07 9.83 -15.82
C CYS A 248 10.04 8.39 -16.35
N GLY A 249 10.42 7.43 -15.49
CA GLY A 249 10.38 5.99 -15.78
C GLY A 249 9.02 5.51 -16.24
N MET A 250 7.95 5.99 -15.62
CA MET A 250 6.57 5.67 -16.02
C MET A 250 6.13 6.43 -17.28
N LEU A 251 6.42 7.72 -17.38
CA LEU A 251 6.00 8.54 -18.52
C LEU A 251 6.58 8.05 -19.84
N TYR A 252 7.84 7.62 -19.83
CA TYR A 252 8.56 7.19 -21.03
C TYR A 252 7.82 6.06 -21.81
N PRO A 253 7.60 4.85 -21.25
CA PRO A 253 6.85 3.79 -21.93
C PRO A 253 5.36 4.12 -22.09
N LEU A 254 4.76 4.93 -21.21
CA LEU A 254 3.35 5.32 -21.34
C LEU A 254 3.10 6.11 -22.64
N ILE A 255 3.98 7.05 -22.98
CA ILE A 255 3.85 7.84 -24.20
C ILE A 255 4.06 6.96 -25.44
N LEU A 256 5.04 6.05 -25.43
CA LEU A 256 5.22 5.09 -26.54
C LEU A 256 4.00 4.21 -26.73
N LYS A 257 3.44 3.69 -25.64
CA LYS A 257 2.25 2.85 -25.65
C LYS A 257 1.05 3.56 -26.28
N LEU A 258 0.86 4.84 -25.97
CA LEU A 258 -0.23 5.63 -26.54
C LEU A 258 0.08 6.00 -28.00
N THR A 259 1.23 6.57 -28.29
CA THR A 259 1.49 7.10 -29.64
C THR A 259 1.82 6.03 -30.68
N CYS A 260 2.38 4.89 -30.28
CA CYS A 260 2.88 3.83 -31.15
C CYS A 260 2.52 2.43 -30.61
N PRO A 261 1.22 2.09 -30.45
CA PRO A 261 0.80 0.87 -29.77
C PRO A 261 1.30 -0.41 -30.45
N GLU A 262 1.34 -0.44 -31.78
CA GLU A 262 1.74 -1.64 -32.54
C GLU A 262 3.23 -1.98 -32.41
N ASN A 263 4.08 -0.95 -32.35
CA ASN A 263 5.54 -1.09 -32.38
C ASN A 263 6.21 -0.77 -31.02
N VAL A 264 5.43 -0.57 -29.95
CA VAL A 264 5.93 -0.14 -28.64
C VAL A 264 7.06 -1.03 -28.12
N VAL A 265 6.90 -2.35 -28.24
CA VAL A 265 7.92 -3.31 -27.76
C VAL A 265 9.20 -3.19 -28.59
N GLN A 266 9.09 -3.17 -29.92
CA GLN A 266 10.26 -3.05 -30.81
C GLN A 266 11.04 -1.76 -30.56
N ILE A 267 10.34 -0.64 -30.35
CA ILE A 267 10.96 0.64 -30.03
C ILE A 267 11.68 0.58 -28.66
N ILE A 268 11.03 0.00 -27.63
CA ILE A 268 11.66 -0.20 -26.31
C ILE A 268 12.90 -1.09 -26.40
N LEU A 269 12.84 -2.16 -27.19
CA LEU A 269 13.98 -3.05 -27.42
C LEU A 269 15.17 -2.33 -28.05
N HIS A 270 14.90 -1.52 -29.08
CA HIS A 270 15.92 -0.72 -29.73
C HIS A 270 16.56 0.30 -28.77
N LEU A 271 15.73 1.05 -28.03
CA LEU A 271 16.18 2.13 -27.15
C LEU A 271 16.90 1.62 -25.90
N MET A 272 16.38 0.58 -25.25
CA MET A 272 16.93 0.09 -23.99
C MET A 272 18.03 -0.95 -24.18
N PHE A 273 17.88 -1.88 -25.13
CA PHE A 273 18.69 -3.10 -25.15
C PHE A 273 19.64 -3.21 -26.34
N ARG A 274 19.37 -2.58 -27.49
CA ARG A 274 20.17 -2.47 -28.76
C ARG A 274 20.80 -3.76 -29.34
N LYS A 275 20.88 -4.84 -28.58
CA LYS A 275 21.50 -6.14 -28.89
C LYS A 275 20.56 -7.09 -29.63
N CYS A 276 19.28 -6.75 -29.76
CA CYS A 276 18.32 -7.55 -30.51
C CYS A 276 18.37 -7.13 -31.97
N ASN A 277 19.00 -7.94 -32.83
CA ASN A 277 18.83 -7.91 -34.29
C ASN A 277 17.41 -8.37 -34.64
N LEU A 278 16.41 -7.62 -34.20
CA LEU A 278 15.08 -7.68 -34.78
C LEU A 278 15.20 -6.89 -36.08
N GLY A 279 14.86 -7.53 -37.20
CA GLY A 279 14.93 -6.93 -38.53
C GLY A 279 14.44 -5.49 -38.49
N SER A 280 15.15 -4.62 -39.23
CA SER A 280 14.95 -3.17 -39.29
C SER A 280 13.51 -2.76 -38.96
N VAL A 281 13.30 -2.08 -37.83
CA VAL A 281 12.07 -1.31 -37.63
C VAL A 281 12.05 -0.31 -38.78
N GLU A 282 11.20 -0.54 -39.78
CA GLU A 282 11.25 0.20 -41.05
C GLU A 282 10.92 1.69 -40.84
N VAL A 283 10.21 2.06 -39.75
CA VAL A 283 9.85 3.44 -39.44
C VAL A 283 9.81 3.69 -37.92
N TYR A 284 10.77 4.45 -37.41
CA TYR A 284 10.68 5.05 -36.08
C TYR A 284 9.77 6.29 -36.11
N PRO A 285 9.05 6.60 -35.01
CA PRO A 285 8.32 7.84 -34.92
C PRO A 285 9.25 9.04 -35.09
N ARG A 286 8.89 9.98 -35.98
CA ARG A 286 9.73 11.14 -36.33
C ARG A 286 10.08 12.06 -35.16
N TRP A 287 9.24 12.05 -34.13
CA TRP A 287 9.41 12.86 -32.94
C TRP A 287 10.41 12.27 -31.93
N LEU A 288 10.77 10.99 -32.09
CA LEU A 288 11.72 10.30 -31.21
C LEU A 288 13.14 10.76 -31.55
N PRO A 289 13.91 11.24 -30.55
CA PRO A 289 15.28 11.65 -30.79
C PRO A 289 16.15 10.47 -31.24
N ASP A 290 17.06 10.73 -32.19
CA ASP A 290 18.12 9.78 -32.54
C ASP A 290 19.12 9.69 -31.38
N TYR A 291 19.04 8.61 -30.60
CA TYR A 291 20.00 8.34 -29.55
C TYR A 291 21.21 7.57 -30.12
N PRO A 292 22.43 8.13 -30.04
CA PRO A 292 23.63 7.47 -30.59
C PRO A 292 24.00 6.20 -29.83
N GLU A 293 23.59 6.10 -28.56
CA GLU A 293 23.82 4.99 -27.64
C GLU A 293 22.51 4.46 -27.06
N CYS A 294 22.53 3.23 -26.54
CA CYS A 294 21.35 2.68 -25.86
C CYS A 294 21.20 3.26 -24.46
N LEU A 295 19.97 3.39 -23.98
CA LEU A 295 19.69 3.95 -22.66
C LEU A 295 20.36 3.15 -21.53
N SER A 296 20.62 1.86 -21.72
CA SER A 296 21.36 1.06 -20.73
C SER A 296 22.83 1.49 -20.56
N SER A 297 23.47 2.09 -21.58
CA SER A 297 24.83 2.60 -21.48
C SER A 297 24.87 4.07 -21.06
N THR A 298 23.87 4.85 -21.47
CA THR A 298 23.84 6.30 -21.22
C THR A 298 23.30 6.66 -19.84
N LEU A 299 22.38 5.86 -19.29
CA LEU A 299 21.74 6.16 -18.01
C LEU A 299 22.53 5.58 -16.83
N GLY A 300 22.62 6.34 -15.74
CA GLY A 300 23.11 5.81 -14.46
C GLY A 300 22.21 4.70 -13.92
N THR A 301 22.77 3.80 -13.10
CA THR A 301 22.11 2.58 -12.61
C THR A 301 20.73 2.83 -12.02
N THR A 302 20.58 3.83 -11.15
CA THR A 302 19.28 4.15 -10.53
C THR A 302 18.25 4.62 -11.56
N ALA A 303 18.65 5.46 -12.53
CA ALA A 303 17.75 5.96 -13.58
C ALA A 303 17.29 4.81 -14.49
N TYR A 304 18.20 3.90 -14.83
CA TYR A 304 17.87 2.71 -15.62
C TYR A 304 16.92 1.76 -14.87
N LEU A 305 17.10 1.57 -13.56
CA LEU A 305 16.16 0.83 -12.71
C LEU A 305 14.77 1.49 -12.69
N CYS A 306 14.69 2.83 -12.57
CA CYS A 306 13.43 3.56 -12.66
C CYS A 306 12.73 3.35 -14.02
N LEU A 307 13.50 3.34 -15.12
CA LEU A 307 12.96 3.08 -16.46
C LEU A 307 12.42 1.65 -16.57
N MET A 308 13.18 0.62 -16.14
CA MET A 308 12.70 -0.76 -16.12
C MET A 308 11.43 -0.91 -15.28
N ASN A 309 11.39 -0.29 -14.09
CA ASN A 309 10.20 -0.30 -13.25
C ASN A 309 8.99 0.34 -13.93
N GLY A 310 9.20 1.44 -14.66
CA GLY A 310 8.15 2.08 -15.44
C GLY A 310 7.66 1.24 -16.63
N VAL A 311 8.56 0.55 -17.34
CA VAL A 311 8.20 -0.39 -18.42
C VAL A 311 7.30 -1.50 -17.88
N LEU A 312 7.69 -2.12 -16.76
CA LEU A 312 6.90 -3.16 -16.09
C LEU A 312 5.52 -2.64 -15.65
N ALA A 313 5.44 -1.40 -15.18
CA ALA A 313 4.22 -0.81 -14.67
C ALA A 313 3.24 -0.38 -15.78
N MET A 314 3.73 0.14 -16.91
CA MET A 314 2.88 0.79 -17.92
C MET A 314 2.51 -0.13 -19.09
N LEU A 315 3.37 -1.09 -19.44
CA LEU A 315 3.09 -2.03 -20.52
C LEU A 315 2.06 -3.08 -20.09
N ASP A 316 1.17 -3.44 -21.03
CA ASP A 316 0.22 -4.54 -20.82
C ASP A 316 0.91 -5.89 -20.85
N VAL A 317 0.18 -6.91 -20.41
CA VAL A 317 0.70 -8.28 -20.34
C VAL A 317 1.19 -8.76 -21.71
N GLU A 318 0.42 -8.54 -22.77
CA GLU A 318 0.75 -8.91 -24.15
C GLU A 318 2.10 -8.36 -24.62
N HIS A 319 2.40 -7.11 -24.26
CA HIS A 319 3.69 -6.48 -24.58
C HIS A 319 4.87 -7.09 -23.80
N LEU A 320 4.65 -7.50 -22.55
CA LEU A 320 5.69 -8.06 -21.68
C LEU A 320 6.07 -9.51 -22.08
N VAL A 321 5.09 -10.29 -22.54
CA VAL A 321 5.32 -11.66 -23.07
C VAL A 321 5.63 -11.70 -24.56
N TRP A 322 5.82 -10.54 -25.19
CA TRP A 322 6.14 -10.44 -26.61
C TRP A 322 7.45 -11.17 -26.93
N GLY A 323 7.40 -12.04 -27.95
CA GLY A 323 8.50 -12.91 -28.37
C GLY A 323 9.59 -12.16 -29.14
N ILE A 324 10.84 -12.27 -28.70
CA ILE A 324 12.01 -11.58 -29.27
C ILE A 324 12.69 -12.40 -30.37
N ASP A 325 12.67 -13.73 -30.24
CA ASP A 325 13.25 -14.66 -31.18
C ASP A 325 12.19 -15.22 -32.14
N ILE A 326 12.66 -15.73 -33.28
CA ILE A 326 11.80 -16.31 -34.34
C ILE A 326 11.00 -17.52 -33.80
N GLU A 327 11.57 -18.23 -32.83
CA GLU A 327 10.97 -19.39 -32.17
C GLU A 327 9.99 -19.00 -31.03
N GLY A 328 9.99 -17.72 -30.61
CA GLY A 328 9.09 -17.20 -29.58
C GLY A 328 9.41 -17.65 -28.14
N HIS A 329 10.59 -18.23 -27.91
CA HIS A 329 11.04 -18.72 -26.60
C HIS A 329 11.64 -17.63 -25.70
N LYS A 330 12.13 -16.54 -26.28
CA LYS A 330 12.63 -15.37 -25.54
C LYS A 330 11.58 -14.27 -25.51
N ASN A 331 11.43 -13.60 -24.39
CA ASN A 331 10.46 -12.52 -24.21
C ASN A 331 11.06 -11.32 -23.47
N LEU A 332 10.41 -10.16 -23.63
CA LEU A 332 10.85 -8.91 -23.01
C LEU A 332 10.98 -9.01 -21.48
N LEU A 333 10.01 -9.66 -20.83
CA LEU A 333 9.95 -9.75 -19.38
C LEU A 333 11.15 -10.51 -18.80
N VAL A 334 11.36 -11.76 -19.19
CA VAL A 334 12.36 -12.63 -18.58
C VAL A 334 13.75 -12.41 -19.16
N ASP A 335 13.87 -12.48 -20.48
CA ASP A 335 15.16 -12.60 -21.16
C ASP A 335 15.88 -11.25 -21.34
N LEU A 336 15.21 -10.13 -21.07
CA LEU A 336 15.83 -8.81 -21.11
C LEU A 336 15.71 -8.06 -19.81
N ILE A 337 14.48 -7.82 -19.33
CA ILE A 337 14.26 -7.09 -18.07
C ILE A 337 14.78 -7.92 -16.89
N GLY A 338 14.40 -9.21 -16.82
CA GLY A 338 14.87 -10.13 -15.78
C GLY A 338 16.39 -10.24 -15.76
N GLU A 339 17.01 -10.65 -16.87
CA GLU A 339 18.47 -10.80 -16.98
C GLU A 339 19.22 -9.51 -16.60
N SER A 340 18.76 -8.35 -17.10
CA SER A 340 19.38 -7.06 -16.77
C SER A 340 19.23 -6.70 -15.30
N LEU A 341 18.06 -6.96 -14.71
CA LEU A 341 17.79 -6.67 -13.31
C LEU A 341 18.65 -7.52 -12.38
N PHE A 342 18.73 -8.84 -12.62
CA PHE A 342 19.60 -9.72 -11.84
C PHE A 342 21.07 -9.37 -11.99
N THR A 343 21.54 -9.08 -13.21
CA THR A 343 22.93 -8.64 -13.45
C THR A 343 23.28 -7.36 -12.71
N LEU A 344 22.33 -6.41 -12.63
CA LEU A 344 22.54 -5.15 -11.91
C LEU A 344 22.55 -5.35 -10.41
N LEU A 345 21.65 -6.17 -9.86
CA LEU A 345 21.52 -6.43 -8.41
C LEU A 345 22.84 -6.88 -7.78
N TYR A 346 23.60 -7.74 -8.45
CA TYR A 346 24.92 -8.20 -7.96
C TYR A 346 25.98 -7.09 -7.92
N LYS A 347 25.77 -5.97 -8.63
CA LYS A 347 26.72 -4.85 -8.72
C LYS A 347 26.34 -3.66 -7.83
N LEU A 348 25.21 -3.69 -7.14
CA LEU A 348 24.72 -2.55 -6.38
C LEU A 348 25.41 -2.45 -5.02
N GLU A 349 26.02 -1.30 -4.75
CA GLU A 349 26.60 -1.00 -3.44
C GLU A 349 25.74 0.01 -2.66
N ASP A 350 25.19 1.01 -3.33
CA ASP A 350 24.47 2.12 -2.72
C ASP A 350 23.03 1.77 -2.29
N THR A 351 22.61 2.31 -1.14
CA THR A 351 21.31 2.00 -0.52
C THR A 351 20.12 2.42 -1.39
N ASN A 352 20.22 3.52 -2.13
CA ASN A 352 19.11 4.03 -2.94
C ASN A 352 18.85 3.16 -4.18
N SER A 353 19.91 2.72 -4.87
CA SER A 353 19.80 1.77 -5.97
C SER A 353 19.36 0.41 -5.47
N LYS A 354 19.87 -0.08 -4.32
CA LYS A 354 19.38 -1.33 -3.70
C LYS A 354 17.89 -1.27 -3.40
N LEU A 355 17.42 -0.17 -2.82
CA LEU A 355 16.00 0.06 -2.55
C LEU A 355 15.18 0.08 -3.86
N THR A 356 15.66 0.79 -4.88
CA THR A 356 14.98 0.91 -6.17
C THR A 356 14.94 -0.42 -6.90
N ALA A 357 16.03 -1.19 -6.89
CA ALA A 357 16.10 -2.51 -7.49
C ALA A 357 15.21 -3.52 -6.75
N SER A 358 15.19 -3.48 -5.41
CA SER A 358 14.28 -4.29 -4.60
C SER A 358 12.81 -4.00 -4.94
N ARG A 359 12.43 -2.73 -5.09
CA ARG A 359 11.07 -2.34 -5.56
C ARG A 359 10.79 -2.81 -7.00
N THR A 360 11.79 -2.70 -7.88
CA THR A 360 11.68 -3.13 -9.27
C THR A 360 11.50 -4.65 -9.38
N LEU A 361 12.18 -5.44 -8.53
CA LEU A 361 11.97 -6.88 -8.42
C LEU A 361 10.55 -7.23 -7.95
N VAL A 362 10.01 -6.48 -6.98
CA VAL A 362 8.64 -6.69 -6.52
C VAL A 362 7.67 -6.44 -7.67
N MET A 363 7.87 -5.36 -8.44
CA MET A 363 7.07 -5.08 -9.63
C MET A 363 7.23 -6.19 -10.68
N PHE A 364 8.46 -6.61 -10.97
CA PHE A 364 8.79 -7.68 -11.92
C PHE A 364 8.04 -8.97 -11.58
N THR A 365 8.19 -9.47 -10.35
CA THR A 365 7.54 -10.71 -9.90
C THR A 365 6.01 -10.59 -9.86
N THR A 366 5.48 -9.43 -9.47
CA THR A 366 4.03 -9.16 -9.48
C THR A 366 3.46 -9.17 -10.90
N ARG A 367 4.18 -8.58 -11.86
CA ARG A 367 3.77 -8.58 -13.27
C ARG A 367 3.95 -9.96 -13.89
N ALA A 368 5.01 -10.69 -13.55
CA ALA A 368 5.22 -12.06 -13.97
C ALA A 368 4.06 -12.98 -13.56
N CYS A 369 3.54 -12.86 -12.32
CA CYS A 369 2.35 -13.58 -11.88
C CYS A 369 1.17 -13.37 -12.83
N LYS A 370 0.89 -12.11 -13.20
CA LYS A 370 -0.20 -11.77 -14.13
C LYS A 370 0.07 -12.28 -15.55
N CYS A 371 1.33 -12.32 -15.97
CA CYS A 371 1.70 -12.83 -17.30
C CYS A 371 1.53 -14.35 -17.40
N VAL A 372 1.93 -15.09 -16.37
CA VAL A 372 1.76 -16.54 -16.28
C VAL A 372 0.29 -16.96 -16.27
N GLU A 373 -0.59 -16.14 -15.65
CA GLU A 373 -2.04 -16.36 -15.67
C GLU A 373 -2.66 -16.10 -17.04
N ALA A 374 -2.18 -15.09 -17.77
CA ALA A 374 -2.76 -14.71 -19.06
C ALA A 374 -2.25 -15.55 -20.23
N LYS A 375 -0.97 -15.97 -20.23
CA LYS A 375 -0.36 -16.72 -21.34
C LYS A 375 -0.26 -18.21 -20.99
N ASN A 376 -1.00 -19.04 -21.72
CA ASN A 376 -0.94 -20.49 -21.59
C ASN A 376 0.16 -21.10 -22.47
N ASP A 377 1.41 -20.79 -22.16
CA ASP A 377 2.60 -21.26 -22.88
C ASP A 377 3.54 -22.00 -21.91
N GLU A 378 3.70 -23.31 -22.10
CA GLU A 378 4.50 -24.17 -21.22
C GLU A 378 5.98 -23.77 -21.18
N VAL A 379 6.55 -23.32 -22.30
CA VAL A 379 7.96 -22.92 -22.37
C VAL A 379 8.18 -21.66 -21.55
N PHE A 380 7.28 -20.69 -21.66
CA PHE A 380 7.32 -19.48 -20.84
C PHE A 380 7.13 -19.79 -19.35
N ARG A 381 6.17 -20.65 -19.02
CA ARG A 381 5.83 -21.01 -17.63
C ARG A 381 6.96 -21.80 -16.96
N SER A 382 7.62 -22.71 -17.67
CA SER A 382 8.73 -23.50 -17.14
C SER A 382 9.90 -22.66 -16.63
N LYS A 383 10.09 -21.43 -17.16
CA LYS A 383 11.08 -20.48 -16.64
C LYS A 383 10.82 -20.03 -15.20
N PHE A 384 9.59 -20.16 -14.69
CA PHE A 384 9.20 -19.78 -13.32
C PHE A 384 8.98 -20.97 -12.38
N CYS A 385 9.06 -22.20 -12.90
CA CYS A 385 8.93 -23.41 -12.09
C CYS A 385 10.15 -23.61 -11.18
N GLY A 386 9.93 -24.34 -10.09
CA GLY A 386 10.96 -24.75 -9.15
C GLY A 386 12.13 -25.45 -9.82
N GLY A 387 13.34 -25.02 -9.48
CA GLY A 387 14.58 -25.52 -10.08
C GLY A 387 15.01 -24.81 -11.37
N SER A 388 14.21 -23.86 -11.89
CA SER A 388 14.67 -22.99 -12.98
C SER A 388 15.76 -22.02 -12.50
N GLU A 389 16.59 -21.57 -13.44
CA GLU A 389 17.64 -20.58 -13.16
C GLU A 389 17.07 -19.28 -12.57
N LEU A 390 15.96 -18.78 -13.13
CA LEU A 390 15.30 -17.56 -12.64
C LEU A 390 14.79 -17.74 -11.21
N GLN A 391 14.17 -18.88 -10.91
CA GLN A 391 13.63 -19.15 -9.59
C GLN A 391 14.76 -19.27 -8.55
N ASN A 392 15.89 -19.89 -8.93
CA ASN A 392 17.07 -19.97 -8.08
C ASN A 392 17.69 -18.59 -7.82
N GLN A 393 17.85 -17.76 -8.86
CA GLN A 393 18.33 -16.38 -8.72
C GLN A 393 17.40 -15.55 -7.82
N LEU A 394 16.08 -15.69 -7.99
CA LEU A 394 15.10 -15.01 -7.14
C LEU A 394 15.22 -15.43 -5.67
N LEU A 395 15.32 -16.73 -5.39
CA LEU A 395 15.50 -17.23 -4.03
C LEU A 395 16.81 -16.76 -3.41
N GLN A 396 17.93 -16.77 -4.14
CA GLN A 396 19.21 -16.24 -3.65
C GLN A 396 19.09 -14.77 -3.22
N VAL A 397 18.44 -13.95 -4.05
CA VAL A 397 18.21 -12.54 -3.71
C VAL A 397 17.31 -12.41 -2.48
N ILE A 398 16.22 -13.19 -2.41
CA ILE A 398 15.33 -13.20 -1.24
C ILE A 398 16.10 -13.53 0.04
N TRP A 399 16.90 -14.61 0.04
CA TRP A 399 17.69 -15.00 1.21
C TRP A 399 18.70 -13.94 1.63
N SER A 400 19.32 -13.25 0.67
CA SER A 400 20.22 -12.14 0.96
C SER A 400 19.51 -10.92 1.57
N HIS A 401 18.24 -10.67 1.19
CA HIS A 401 17.48 -9.49 1.60
C HIS A 401 16.67 -9.67 2.88
N ILE A 402 16.38 -10.91 3.29
CA ILE A 402 15.53 -11.24 4.45
C ILE A 402 16.10 -10.71 5.77
N GLU A 403 17.44 -10.56 5.87
CA GLU A 403 18.14 -10.01 7.04
C GLU A 403 18.83 -8.66 6.73
N ASP A 404 18.48 -7.98 5.63
CA ASP A 404 19.05 -6.68 5.29
C ASP A 404 18.80 -5.65 6.42
N PRO A 405 19.75 -4.76 6.77
CA PRO A 405 19.53 -3.77 7.84
C PRO A 405 18.35 -2.82 7.56
N THR A 406 17.98 -2.62 6.28
CA THR A 406 16.92 -1.73 5.85
C THR A 406 15.55 -2.40 5.94
N ASP A 407 14.69 -1.90 6.82
CA ASP A 407 13.32 -2.43 7.03
C ASP A 407 12.52 -2.57 5.73
N VAL A 408 12.63 -1.60 4.82
CA VAL A 408 11.92 -1.61 3.54
C VAL A 408 12.39 -2.74 2.63
N ILE A 409 13.68 -3.08 2.65
CA ILE A 409 14.24 -4.19 1.86
C ILE A 409 13.76 -5.52 2.43
N ARG A 410 13.76 -5.69 3.77
CA ARG A 410 13.19 -6.89 4.42
C ARG A 410 11.70 -7.06 4.12
N TYR A 411 10.94 -5.97 4.16
CA TYR A 411 9.53 -5.98 3.79
C TYR A 411 9.31 -6.40 2.34
N ASN A 412 10.10 -5.85 1.40
CA ASN A 412 10.06 -6.28 0.00
C ASN A 412 10.47 -7.74 -0.16
N ALA A 413 11.45 -8.23 0.59
CA ALA A 413 11.89 -9.64 0.55
C ALA A 413 10.75 -10.60 0.94
N ARG A 414 9.93 -10.22 1.92
CA ARG A 414 8.70 -10.96 2.28
C ARG A 414 7.70 -11.01 1.12
N ILE A 415 7.47 -9.90 0.43
CA ILE A 415 6.60 -9.86 -0.76
C ILE A 415 7.20 -10.71 -1.89
N LEU A 416 8.50 -10.61 -2.13
CA LEU A 416 9.21 -11.41 -3.14
C LEU A 416 9.10 -12.90 -2.86
N PHE A 417 9.23 -13.31 -1.60
CA PHE A 417 9.05 -14.70 -1.18
C PHE A 417 7.63 -15.21 -1.49
N ASN A 418 6.60 -14.44 -1.12
CA ASN A 418 5.22 -14.76 -1.47
C ASN A 418 5.03 -14.85 -3.00
N ASN A 419 5.58 -13.89 -3.75
CA ASN A 419 5.48 -13.88 -5.20
C ASN A 419 6.24 -15.06 -5.83
N ALA A 420 7.38 -15.47 -5.29
CA ALA A 420 8.18 -16.60 -5.79
C ALA A 420 7.41 -17.92 -5.67
N ILE A 421 6.73 -18.15 -4.52
CA ILE A 421 5.87 -19.32 -4.33
C ILE A 421 4.67 -19.24 -5.28
N ALA A 422 3.99 -18.08 -5.33
CA ALA A 422 2.83 -17.89 -6.19
C ALA A 422 3.18 -18.07 -7.68
N LEU A 423 4.35 -17.61 -8.13
CA LEU A 423 4.85 -17.81 -9.49
C LEU A 423 5.00 -19.28 -9.83
N HIS A 424 5.69 -20.04 -8.97
CA HIS A 424 5.87 -21.48 -9.15
C HIS A 424 4.52 -22.18 -9.25
N LEU A 425 3.62 -21.98 -8.28
CA LEU A 425 2.31 -22.64 -8.25
C LEU A 425 1.46 -22.29 -9.47
N LYS A 426 1.46 -21.02 -9.87
CA LYS A 426 0.74 -20.57 -11.06
C LYS A 426 1.35 -21.11 -12.34
N ALA A 427 2.65 -21.36 -12.39
CA ALA A 427 3.38 -21.87 -13.56
C ALA A 427 3.30 -23.40 -13.69
N SER A 428 3.39 -24.13 -12.58
CA SER A 428 3.29 -25.60 -12.55
C SER A 428 1.84 -26.11 -12.53
N MET A 429 0.87 -25.27 -12.17
CA MET A 429 -0.53 -25.67 -11.89
C MET A 429 -0.64 -26.72 -10.78
N GLU A 430 0.37 -26.82 -9.91
CA GLU A 430 0.35 -27.73 -8.77
C GLU A 430 -0.41 -27.12 -7.59
N ASP A 431 -1.02 -27.98 -6.78
CA ASP A 431 -1.50 -27.58 -5.47
C ASP A 431 -0.33 -27.36 -4.50
N ALA A 432 -0.42 -26.31 -3.69
CA ALA A 432 0.65 -25.91 -2.78
C ALA A 432 1.02 -27.02 -1.79
N THR A 433 0.03 -27.77 -1.30
CA THR A 433 0.23 -28.82 -0.31
C THR A 433 0.94 -30.06 -0.85
N SER A 434 0.91 -30.24 -2.18
CA SER A 434 1.47 -31.40 -2.89
C SER A 434 2.77 -31.07 -3.64
N SER A 435 3.13 -29.79 -3.75
CA SER A 435 4.30 -29.37 -4.51
C SER A 435 5.61 -29.61 -3.75
N GLU A 436 6.47 -30.51 -4.25
CA GLU A 436 7.76 -30.81 -3.61
C GLU A 436 8.70 -29.60 -3.55
N PHE A 437 8.61 -28.68 -4.52
CA PHE A 437 9.37 -27.44 -4.46
C PHE A 437 8.97 -26.56 -3.27
N VAL A 438 7.66 -26.35 -3.07
CA VAL A 438 7.15 -25.55 -1.95
C VAL A 438 7.41 -26.24 -0.62
N LEU A 439 7.21 -27.56 -0.54
CA LEU A 439 7.54 -28.34 0.65
C LEU A 439 9.06 -28.34 0.94
N GLY A 440 9.90 -28.35 -0.09
CA GLY A 440 11.34 -28.18 0.01
C GLY A 440 11.73 -26.85 0.66
N ILE A 441 11.16 -25.73 0.16
CA ILE A 441 11.35 -24.41 0.76
C ILE A 441 10.82 -24.37 2.21
N ALA A 442 9.67 -24.99 2.47
CA ALA A 442 9.12 -25.04 3.82
C ALA A 442 10.07 -25.76 4.79
N ARG A 443 10.66 -26.89 4.38
CA ARG A 443 11.67 -27.60 5.16
C ARG A 443 12.91 -26.74 5.39
N GLU A 444 13.39 -26.03 4.36
CA GLU A 444 14.52 -25.10 4.46
C GLU A 444 14.25 -24.01 5.50
N VAL A 445 13.13 -23.27 5.38
CA VAL A 445 12.73 -22.22 6.33
C VAL A 445 12.58 -22.76 7.75
N LEU A 446 11.97 -23.94 7.92
CA LEU A 446 11.80 -24.58 9.22
C LEU A 446 13.14 -24.97 9.87
N SER A 447 14.15 -25.31 9.05
CA SER A 447 15.51 -25.66 9.47
C SER A 447 16.39 -24.46 9.81
N THR A 448 16.07 -23.27 9.28
CA THR A 448 16.81 -22.02 9.55
C THR A 448 16.86 -21.71 11.04
N CYS A 449 17.95 -21.09 11.50
CA CYS A 449 18.17 -20.73 12.91
C CYS A 449 16.99 -19.92 13.48
N LEU A 450 16.61 -20.21 14.73
CA LEU A 450 15.51 -19.52 15.42
C LEU A 450 15.80 -18.03 15.69
N SER A 451 17.06 -17.60 15.67
CA SER A 451 17.41 -16.20 15.87
C SER A 451 17.22 -15.32 14.62
N ALA A 452 17.00 -15.93 13.44
CA ALA A 452 16.81 -15.22 12.18
C ALA A 452 15.42 -14.55 12.15
N LYS A 453 15.37 -13.22 12.19
CA LYS A 453 14.13 -12.44 12.23
C LYS A 453 13.28 -12.67 10.99
N GLY A 454 13.93 -12.74 9.84
CA GLY A 454 13.26 -12.86 8.56
C GLY A 454 12.65 -14.24 8.29
N LYS A 455 13.04 -15.28 9.07
CA LYS A 455 12.36 -16.59 9.12
C LYS A 455 10.88 -16.44 9.45
N TYR A 456 10.54 -15.57 10.38
CA TYR A 456 9.16 -15.43 10.84
C TYR A 456 8.26 -14.80 9.79
N GLY A 457 8.77 -13.83 9.03
CA GLY A 457 8.06 -13.27 7.88
C GLY A 457 7.77 -14.31 6.80
N THR A 458 8.75 -15.14 6.45
CA THR A 458 8.58 -16.21 5.45
C THR A 458 7.68 -17.35 5.93
N LEU A 459 7.72 -17.70 7.21
CA LEU A 459 6.76 -18.65 7.81
C LEU A 459 5.32 -18.16 7.70
N CYS A 460 5.05 -16.88 7.96
CA CYS A 460 3.71 -16.31 7.78
C CYS A 460 3.18 -16.47 6.34
N GLU A 461 4.06 -16.29 5.34
CA GLU A 461 3.68 -16.49 3.94
C GLU A 461 3.51 -17.98 3.60
N LEU A 462 4.33 -18.88 4.13
CA LEU A 462 4.14 -20.33 3.95
C LEU A 462 2.81 -20.81 4.50
N VAL A 463 2.41 -20.35 5.70
CA VAL A 463 1.10 -20.67 6.28
C VAL A 463 -0.04 -20.26 5.34
N HIS A 464 0.11 -19.16 4.60
CA HIS A 464 -0.90 -18.72 3.64
C HIS A 464 -1.08 -19.69 2.46
N HIS A 465 0.00 -20.34 2.01
CA HIS A 465 -0.02 -21.24 0.84
C HIS A 465 -0.32 -22.70 1.20
N ILE A 466 0.37 -23.27 2.19
CA ILE A 466 0.28 -24.71 2.51
C ILE A 466 -0.56 -25.03 3.75
N GLY A 467 -1.00 -24.01 4.48
CA GLY A 467 -1.74 -24.16 5.74
C GLY A 467 -0.88 -24.60 6.92
N THR A 468 -1.50 -24.64 8.10
CA THR A 468 -0.81 -25.00 9.35
C THR A 468 -0.65 -26.50 9.51
N SER A 469 -1.65 -27.29 9.10
CA SER A 469 -1.59 -28.76 9.22
C SER A 469 -0.36 -29.33 8.52
N LYS A 470 -0.07 -28.86 7.30
CA LYS A 470 1.09 -29.33 6.55
C LYS A 470 2.42 -28.95 7.19
N LEU A 471 2.50 -27.75 7.77
CA LEU A 471 3.68 -27.33 8.53
C LEU A 471 3.89 -28.16 9.80
N LEU A 472 2.81 -28.54 10.48
CA LEU A 472 2.87 -29.40 11.66
C LEU A 472 3.26 -30.84 11.29
N GLU A 473 2.87 -31.35 10.11
CA GLU A 473 3.38 -32.63 9.59
C GLU A 473 4.89 -32.58 9.36
N LEU A 474 5.38 -31.49 8.75
CA LEU A 474 6.82 -31.31 8.49
C LEU A 474 7.61 -31.12 9.79
N LYS A 475 7.05 -30.42 10.78
CA LYS A 475 7.70 -30.16 12.06
C LYS A 475 6.69 -30.11 13.23
N PRO A 476 6.38 -31.26 13.86
CA PRO A 476 5.41 -31.33 14.96
C PRO A 476 5.81 -30.50 16.19
N GLY A 477 7.12 -30.31 16.40
CA GLY A 477 7.66 -29.51 17.52
C GLY A 477 7.54 -28.00 17.35
N LEU A 478 7.07 -27.51 16.20
CA LEU A 478 7.04 -26.08 15.85
C LEU A 478 6.37 -25.19 16.92
N PRO A 479 5.19 -25.54 17.49
CA PRO A 479 4.56 -24.71 18.53
C PRO A 479 5.45 -24.53 19.77
N THR A 480 6.12 -25.61 20.19
CA THR A 480 6.99 -25.57 21.39
C THR A 480 8.25 -24.76 21.13
N GLU A 481 8.86 -24.90 19.95
CA GLU A 481 10.04 -24.11 19.56
C GLU A 481 9.73 -22.62 19.49
N LEU A 482 8.63 -22.24 18.84
CA LEU A 482 8.21 -20.83 18.75
C LEU A 482 7.99 -20.23 20.14
N LEU A 483 7.27 -20.96 21.01
CA LEU A 483 7.07 -20.52 22.39
C LEU A 483 8.39 -20.38 23.14
N GLY A 484 9.36 -21.29 22.95
CA GLY A 484 10.69 -21.22 23.56
C GLY A 484 11.45 -19.93 23.24
N VAL A 485 11.26 -19.36 22.05
CA VAL A 485 11.93 -18.13 21.59
C VAL A 485 11.27 -16.86 22.15
N MET A 486 10.03 -16.94 22.68
CA MET A 486 9.33 -15.78 23.25
C MET A 486 10.08 -15.09 24.41
N GLY A 487 11.11 -15.73 24.97
CA GLY A 487 12.00 -15.13 25.96
C GLY A 487 12.88 -14.00 25.39
N GLU A 488 13.13 -13.99 24.09
CA GLU A 488 13.92 -12.96 23.41
C GLU A 488 13.05 -11.77 23.01
N GLN A 489 13.27 -10.62 23.64
CA GLN A 489 12.47 -9.40 23.44
C GLN A 489 12.46 -8.90 21.99
N THR A 490 13.56 -9.10 21.25
CA THR A 490 13.68 -8.68 19.84
C THR A 490 12.87 -9.55 18.87
N LEU A 491 12.55 -10.78 19.27
CA LEU A 491 11.84 -11.77 18.45
C LEU A 491 10.40 -11.98 18.87
N SER A 492 10.05 -11.67 20.13
CA SER A 492 8.71 -11.89 20.71
C SER A 492 7.57 -11.35 19.83
N GLY A 493 7.73 -10.16 19.24
CA GLY A 493 6.75 -9.58 18.32
C GLY A 493 6.56 -10.40 17.03
N HIS A 494 7.66 -10.80 16.40
CA HIS A 494 7.65 -11.58 15.15
C HIS A 494 7.07 -12.99 15.37
N VAL A 495 7.49 -13.66 16.45
CA VAL A 495 7.00 -14.98 16.84
C VAL A 495 5.51 -14.93 17.17
N SER A 496 5.07 -13.89 17.89
CA SER A 496 3.65 -13.68 18.20
C SER A 496 2.79 -13.50 16.96
N GLU A 497 3.29 -12.85 15.91
CA GLU A 497 2.61 -12.73 14.60
C GLU A 497 2.46 -14.11 13.93
N VAL A 498 3.54 -14.91 13.91
CA VAL A 498 3.52 -16.27 13.34
C VAL A 498 2.55 -17.17 14.09
N LEU A 499 2.59 -17.17 15.42
CA LEU A 499 1.66 -17.96 16.24
C LEU A 499 0.20 -17.58 15.97
N GLU A 500 -0.10 -16.28 15.83
CA GLU A 500 -1.45 -15.82 15.46
C GLU A 500 -1.90 -16.37 14.11
N ARG A 501 -1.02 -16.29 13.10
CA ARG A 501 -1.30 -16.78 11.75
C ARG A 501 -1.58 -18.29 11.78
N LEU A 502 -0.75 -19.04 12.51
CA LEU A 502 -0.88 -20.49 12.69
C LEU A 502 -2.19 -20.86 13.41
N PHE A 503 -2.54 -20.14 14.48
CA PHE A 503 -3.80 -20.32 15.21
C PHE A 503 -5.00 -20.14 14.30
N ILE A 504 -5.06 -19.03 13.57
CA ILE A 504 -6.19 -18.70 12.70
C ILE A 504 -6.32 -19.74 11.58
N SER A 505 -5.23 -20.10 10.90
CA SER A 505 -5.26 -21.08 9.81
C SER A 505 -5.63 -22.48 10.30
N HIS A 506 -4.99 -22.96 11.38
CA HIS A 506 -5.28 -24.30 11.90
C HIS A 506 -6.71 -24.39 12.44
N LYS A 507 -7.23 -23.34 13.09
CA LYS A 507 -8.63 -23.32 13.55
C LYS A 507 -9.60 -23.40 12.38
N GLN A 508 -9.30 -22.77 11.24
CA GLN A 508 -10.10 -22.88 10.02
C GLN A 508 -10.05 -24.30 9.44
N GLU A 509 -8.87 -24.92 9.39
CA GLU A 509 -8.66 -26.30 8.91
C GLU A 509 -9.36 -27.36 9.78
N LEU A 510 -9.47 -27.11 11.10
CA LEU A 510 -10.14 -28.00 12.06
C LEU A 510 -11.68 -27.88 12.04
N LYS A 511 -12.26 -26.89 11.35
CA LYS A 511 -13.73 -26.73 11.31
C LYS A 511 -14.37 -27.97 10.67
N GLY A 512 -15.30 -28.59 11.39
CA GLY A 512 -16.02 -29.78 10.91
C GLY A 512 -15.36 -31.11 11.24
N GLN A 513 -14.19 -31.12 11.91
CA GLN A 513 -13.58 -32.36 12.40
C GLN A 513 -14.16 -32.75 13.77
N PRO A 514 -14.46 -34.05 14.00
CA PRO A 514 -15.06 -34.52 15.26
C PRO A 514 -14.15 -34.33 16.48
N ASN A 515 -12.82 -34.36 16.29
CA ASN A 515 -11.84 -34.26 17.38
C ASN A 515 -11.13 -32.89 17.42
N ALA A 516 -11.74 -31.85 16.83
CA ALA A 516 -11.12 -30.54 16.67
C ALA A 516 -10.70 -29.90 18.01
N GLY A 517 -11.49 -30.08 19.07
CA GLY A 517 -11.20 -29.53 20.40
C GLY A 517 -9.96 -30.17 21.05
N ASP A 518 -9.83 -31.48 20.96
CA ASP A 518 -8.70 -32.22 21.54
C ASP A 518 -7.40 -32.00 20.76
N LEU A 519 -7.48 -31.96 19.43
CA LEU A 519 -6.34 -31.61 18.57
C LEU A 519 -5.88 -30.17 18.83
N TRP A 520 -6.80 -29.22 18.96
CA TRP A 520 -6.47 -27.85 19.33
C TRP A 520 -5.81 -27.76 20.71
N GLY A 521 -6.36 -28.49 21.69
CA GLY A 521 -5.84 -28.57 23.04
C GLY A 521 -4.41 -29.10 23.10
N THR A 522 -4.14 -30.20 22.40
CA THR A 522 -2.82 -30.85 22.39
C THR A 522 -1.76 -30.07 21.61
N VAL A 523 -2.12 -29.47 20.48
CA VAL A 523 -1.16 -28.76 19.61
C VAL A 523 -0.83 -27.36 20.13
N TRP A 524 -1.79 -26.63 20.69
CA TRP A 524 -1.60 -25.22 21.06
C TRP A 524 -1.73 -24.94 22.55
N VAL A 525 -2.74 -25.50 23.20
CA VAL A 525 -3.01 -25.17 24.62
C VAL A 525 -1.96 -25.81 25.52
N ASP A 526 -1.68 -27.09 25.36
CA ASP A 526 -0.71 -27.82 26.18
C ASP A 526 0.70 -27.19 26.13
N PRO A 527 1.26 -26.83 24.94
CA PRO A 527 2.55 -26.14 24.88
C PRO A 527 2.55 -24.75 25.55
N VAL A 528 1.47 -23.97 25.39
CA VAL A 528 1.35 -22.65 26.04
C VAL A 528 1.32 -22.80 27.56
N LEU A 529 0.58 -23.77 28.09
CA LEU A 529 0.53 -24.04 29.52
C LEU A 529 1.88 -24.50 30.05
N LYS A 530 2.56 -25.42 29.36
CA LYS A 530 3.93 -25.85 29.70
C LYS A 530 4.88 -24.66 29.77
N ALA A 531 4.84 -23.76 28.78
CA ALA A 531 5.67 -22.58 28.76
C ALA A 531 5.31 -21.59 29.89
N LEU A 532 4.04 -21.39 30.22
CA LEU A 532 3.62 -20.56 31.36
C LEU A 532 4.08 -21.12 32.72
N CYS A 533 4.09 -22.45 32.87
CA CYS A 533 4.48 -23.09 34.11
C CYS A 533 6.00 -23.12 34.30
N ALA A 534 6.76 -23.46 33.25
CA ALA A 534 8.21 -23.73 33.33
C ALA A 534 9.14 -22.53 33.09
N SER A 535 8.65 -21.40 32.56
CA SER A 535 9.55 -20.33 32.06
C SER A 535 9.94 -19.25 33.07
N SER A 536 10.94 -18.44 32.74
CA SER A 536 11.35 -17.27 33.52
C SER A 536 10.28 -16.17 33.56
N LYS A 537 10.34 -15.24 34.53
CA LYS A 537 9.33 -14.17 34.71
C LYS A 537 9.08 -13.36 33.43
N LEU A 538 10.15 -12.96 32.73
CA LEU A 538 10.06 -12.18 31.48
C LEU A 538 9.36 -12.96 30.36
N HIS A 539 9.73 -14.24 30.21
CA HIS A 539 9.13 -15.13 29.22
C HIS A 539 7.63 -15.35 29.49
N LYS A 540 7.23 -15.50 30.76
CA LYS A 540 5.81 -15.59 31.16
C LYS A 540 5.05 -14.32 30.79
N THR A 541 5.62 -13.14 31.04
CA THR A 541 5.00 -11.86 30.67
C THR A 541 4.72 -11.79 29.17
N HIS A 542 5.70 -12.11 28.32
CA HIS A 542 5.50 -12.08 26.87
C HIS A 542 4.42 -13.06 26.40
N ILE A 543 4.33 -14.25 26.98
CA ILE A 543 3.26 -15.20 26.64
C ILE A 543 1.89 -14.65 27.05
N ILE A 544 1.76 -14.13 28.27
CA ILE A 544 0.50 -13.59 28.81
C ILE A 544 0.03 -12.38 27.98
N GLU A 545 0.95 -11.52 27.56
CA GLU A 545 0.64 -10.28 26.86
C GLU A 545 0.45 -10.46 25.35
N HIS A 546 1.24 -11.33 24.70
CA HIS A 546 1.30 -11.41 23.24
C HIS A 546 0.72 -12.70 22.65
N VAL A 547 0.66 -13.81 23.37
CA VAL A 547 0.25 -15.12 22.82
C VAL A 547 -1.12 -15.52 23.34
N LEU A 548 -1.29 -15.54 24.66
CA LEU A 548 -2.51 -15.95 25.33
C LEU A 548 -3.76 -15.20 24.84
N PRO A 549 -3.72 -13.87 24.60
CA PRO A 549 -4.91 -13.15 24.15
C PRO A 549 -5.32 -13.57 22.74
N LYS A 550 -4.35 -13.89 21.89
CA LYS A 550 -4.58 -14.31 20.51
C LYS A 550 -5.13 -15.73 20.45
N LEU A 551 -4.62 -16.62 21.29
CA LEU A 551 -5.14 -17.99 21.46
C LEU A 551 -6.61 -17.98 21.89
N LEU A 552 -6.93 -17.24 22.96
CA LEU A 552 -8.29 -17.19 23.52
C LEU A 552 -9.29 -16.51 22.57
N LYS A 553 -8.87 -15.47 21.85
CA LYS A 553 -9.70 -14.87 20.80
C LYS A 553 -9.99 -15.84 19.65
N THR A 554 -9.03 -16.69 19.28
CA THR A 554 -9.18 -17.64 18.18
C THR A 554 -10.04 -18.84 18.56
N SER A 555 -9.99 -19.26 19.84
CA SER A 555 -10.79 -20.38 20.34
C SER A 555 -11.19 -20.13 21.81
N PRO A 556 -12.34 -19.46 22.06
CA PRO A 556 -12.86 -19.21 23.40
C PRO A 556 -13.10 -20.49 24.20
N ASP A 557 -13.49 -21.58 23.52
CA ASP A 557 -13.73 -22.91 24.09
C ASP A 557 -12.48 -23.58 24.67
N SER A 558 -11.30 -22.97 24.49
CA SER A 558 -10.06 -23.45 25.11
C SER A 558 -10.04 -23.28 26.63
N MET A 559 -10.89 -22.40 27.19
CA MET A 559 -10.86 -22.09 28.62
C MET A 559 -11.23 -23.26 29.54
N PRO A 560 -12.35 -23.99 29.32
CA PRO A 560 -12.63 -25.21 30.08
C PRO A 560 -11.48 -26.23 30.04
N PHE A 561 -10.82 -26.37 28.88
CA PHE A 561 -9.66 -27.24 28.72
C PHE A 561 -8.46 -26.75 29.54
N ILE A 562 -8.17 -25.45 29.53
CA ILE A 562 -7.11 -24.83 30.35
C ILE A 562 -7.35 -25.07 31.85
N ILE A 563 -8.59 -24.83 32.31
CA ILE A 563 -8.96 -25.02 33.71
C ILE A 563 -8.76 -26.48 34.12
N ASN A 564 -9.28 -27.42 33.32
CA ASN A 564 -9.18 -28.87 33.58
C ASN A 564 -7.73 -29.37 33.59
N ARG A 565 -6.87 -28.87 32.68
CA ARG A 565 -5.45 -29.25 32.61
C ARG A 565 -4.64 -28.72 33.79
N LEU A 566 -4.82 -27.44 34.13
CA LEU A 566 -4.10 -26.82 35.25
C LEU A 566 -4.62 -27.31 36.61
N SER A 567 -5.90 -27.66 36.72
CA SER A 567 -6.48 -28.22 37.94
C SER A 567 -6.07 -29.68 38.16
N LYS A 568 -5.92 -30.49 37.10
CA LYS A 568 -5.44 -31.88 37.28
C LYS A 568 -3.96 -31.97 37.65
N GLN A 569 -3.18 -30.93 37.40
CA GLN A 569 -1.73 -30.89 37.68
C GLN A 569 -1.39 -30.09 38.97
N TYR A 570 -2.26 -30.08 39.99
CA TYR A 570 -2.16 -29.25 41.23
C TYR A 570 -0.95 -29.51 42.16
N HIS A 571 0.23 -29.84 41.65
CA HIS A 571 1.41 -30.17 42.46
C HIS A 571 2.56 -29.15 42.36
N GLY A 572 2.33 -27.92 41.89
CA GLY A 572 3.39 -26.89 41.87
C GLY A 572 2.89 -25.43 41.94
N PRO A 573 3.62 -24.53 42.63
CA PRO A 573 3.24 -23.10 42.79
C PRO A 573 3.16 -22.34 41.45
N GLY A 574 3.86 -22.81 40.42
CA GLY A 574 3.79 -22.23 39.07
C GLY A 574 2.44 -22.39 38.37
N ASN A 575 1.66 -23.42 38.71
CA ASN A 575 0.40 -23.77 38.04
C ASN A 575 -0.75 -22.85 38.45
N LEU A 576 -0.79 -22.44 39.73
CA LEU A 576 -1.77 -21.49 40.23
C LEU A 576 -1.58 -20.08 39.63
N GLY A 577 -0.32 -19.64 39.50
CA GLY A 577 0.01 -18.36 38.88
C GLY A 577 -0.34 -18.32 37.39
N ALA A 578 -0.12 -19.43 36.66
CA ALA A 578 -0.51 -19.56 35.26
C ALA A 578 -2.04 -19.55 35.10
N LEU A 579 -2.78 -20.27 35.95
CA LEU A 579 -4.25 -20.30 35.94
C LEU A 579 -4.84 -18.91 36.18
N MET A 580 -4.35 -18.21 37.20
CA MET A 580 -4.79 -16.85 37.53
C MET A 580 -4.52 -15.87 36.37
N SER A 581 -3.38 -16.01 35.69
CA SER A 581 -3.06 -15.18 34.52
C SER A 581 -3.99 -15.46 33.34
N CYS A 582 -4.35 -16.72 33.10
CA CYS A 582 -5.32 -17.11 32.08
C CYS A 582 -6.72 -16.57 32.38
N LEU A 583 -7.20 -16.70 33.62
CA LEU A 583 -8.52 -16.21 34.03
C LEU A 583 -8.61 -14.68 33.95
N LYS A 584 -7.60 -13.97 34.45
CA LYS A 584 -7.54 -12.50 34.35
C LYS A 584 -7.59 -12.04 32.89
N ARG A 585 -6.87 -12.73 32.00
CA ARG A 585 -6.85 -12.35 30.58
C ARG A 585 -8.16 -12.70 29.87
N ALA A 586 -8.79 -13.83 30.19
CA ALA A 586 -10.11 -14.19 29.68
C ALA A 586 -11.19 -13.20 30.12
N LYS A 587 -11.19 -12.76 31.39
CA LYS A 587 -12.07 -11.69 31.91
C LYS A 587 -11.86 -10.38 31.15
N ALA A 588 -10.60 -9.96 30.96
CA ALA A 588 -10.27 -8.74 30.21
C ALA A 588 -10.69 -8.77 28.72
N LEU A 589 -10.87 -9.96 28.14
CA LEU A 589 -11.36 -10.13 26.77
C LEU A 589 -12.88 -10.29 26.66
N GLY A 590 -13.60 -10.27 27.79
CA GLY A 590 -15.06 -10.48 27.81
C GLY A 590 -15.48 -11.92 27.50
N LEU A 591 -14.56 -12.90 27.62
CA LEU A 591 -14.82 -14.30 27.29
C LEU A 591 -15.32 -15.12 28.50
N PHE A 592 -15.46 -14.49 29.67
CA PHE A 592 -15.83 -15.14 30.93
C PHE A 592 -16.88 -14.32 31.67
N ASN A 593 -18.10 -14.87 31.82
CA ASN A 593 -19.13 -14.39 32.75
C ASN A 593 -19.20 -15.37 33.92
N ILE A 594 -19.01 -14.88 35.15
CA ILE A 594 -18.88 -15.68 36.38
C ILE A 594 -20.22 -16.32 36.82
N GLU A 595 -21.31 -16.06 36.12
CA GLU A 595 -22.67 -16.44 36.53
C GLU A 595 -23.06 -17.91 36.22
N ASN A 596 -22.30 -18.65 35.40
CA ASN A 596 -22.68 -20.01 34.97
C ASN A 596 -21.95 -21.16 35.69
N ILE A 597 -21.34 -20.93 36.86
CA ILE A 597 -20.91 -22.05 37.72
C ILE A 597 -22.01 -22.29 38.75
N ALA A 598 -23.03 -23.05 38.35
CA ALA A 598 -24.12 -23.51 39.20
C ALA A 598 -23.78 -24.89 39.80
N ASP A 599 -23.70 -24.95 41.13
CA ASP A 599 -24.47 -25.82 42.04
C ASP A 599 -24.71 -27.32 41.79
N ASP A 600 -23.96 -28.01 40.94
CA ASP A 600 -23.97 -29.47 40.94
C ASP A 600 -22.69 -30.03 41.56
N ASP A 601 -22.75 -30.26 42.88
CA ASP A 601 -22.46 -31.54 43.56
C ASP A 601 -22.01 -31.30 45.02
N VAL A 602 -22.98 -31.01 45.90
CA VAL A 602 -22.82 -31.15 47.37
C VAL A 602 -24.01 -31.94 47.90
N THR A 603 -23.90 -33.26 47.88
CA THR A 603 -24.62 -34.11 48.84
C THR A 603 -23.64 -34.59 49.90
N THR A 604 -23.64 -33.92 51.04
CA THR A 604 -23.08 -34.43 52.31
C THR A 604 -24.01 -35.49 52.91
N PRO A 605 -23.44 -36.49 53.60
CA PRO A 605 -23.91 -36.84 54.94
C PRO A 605 -22.69 -36.98 55.89
N GLU A 606 -22.59 -36.17 56.94
CA GLU A 606 -23.18 -36.29 58.30
C GLU A 606 -22.18 -36.81 59.34
N SER A 607 -22.05 -36.01 60.42
CA SER A 607 -21.65 -36.32 61.80
C SER A 607 -20.35 -37.09 62.08
N ASP A 608 -19.37 -36.41 62.71
CA ASP A 608 -19.26 -36.47 64.19
C ASP A 608 -18.24 -35.47 64.74
N VAL A 609 -18.68 -34.74 65.75
CA VAL A 609 -17.86 -33.83 66.57
C VAL A 609 -17.25 -34.66 67.69
N THR A 610 -15.92 -34.76 67.76
CA THR A 610 -15.23 -34.85 69.05
C THR A 610 -13.84 -34.22 68.97
N THR A 611 -13.65 -33.27 69.89
CA THR A 611 -12.45 -32.57 70.33
C THR A 611 -11.15 -33.39 70.32
N LEU A 612 -10.03 -32.76 69.91
CA LEU A 612 -8.73 -32.81 70.62
C LEU A 612 -7.78 -31.73 70.09
N SER A 613 -6.80 -31.41 70.93
CA SER A 613 -6.19 -30.11 71.20
C SER A 613 -5.25 -29.53 70.14
N ASN A 614 -5.12 -28.20 70.23
CA ASN A 614 -3.93 -27.44 69.85
C ASN A 614 -2.66 -28.16 70.32
N ASP A 615 -1.73 -28.40 69.39
CA ASP A 615 -0.31 -28.31 69.70
C ASP A 615 0.43 -27.68 68.52
N VAL A 616 0.97 -26.50 68.81
CA VAL A 616 1.88 -25.73 67.98
C VAL A 616 3.28 -26.29 68.19
N THR A 617 3.92 -26.80 67.14
CA THR A 617 5.38 -26.93 67.10
C THR A 617 5.93 -26.30 65.83
N THR A 618 6.51 -25.11 66.02
CA THR A 618 7.38 -24.41 65.07
C THR A 618 8.73 -25.10 64.99
N THR A 619 9.21 -25.40 63.78
CA THR A 619 10.65 -25.35 63.46
C THR A 619 10.91 -24.65 62.13
N ALA A 620 12.07 -23.98 62.11
CA ALA A 620 12.60 -22.98 61.20
C ALA A 620 12.55 -23.28 59.69
N GLU A 621 11.59 -22.65 59.00
CA GLU A 621 11.76 -21.81 57.80
C GLU A 621 10.33 -21.40 57.36
N GLY A 622 10.02 -20.10 57.50
CA GLY A 622 8.65 -19.59 57.47
C GLY A 622 7.98 -19.61 56.09
N VAL A 623 7.36 -20.73 55.73
CA VAL A 623 6.28 -20.80 54.73
C VAL A 623 5.17 -21.70 55.27
N PRO A 624 3.93 -21.21 55.49
CA PRO A 624 2.83 -22.10 55.81
C PRO A 624 2.50 -22.95 54.60
N CYS A 625 2.68 -24.26 54.74
CA CYS A 625 2.20 -25.24 53.78
C CYS A 625 0.66 -25.23 53.85
N ILE A 626 0.01 -24.49 52.94
CA ILE A 626 -1.44 -24.53 52.78
C ILE A 626 -1.77 -25.86 52.08
N GLN A 627 -1.86 -26.94 52.87
CA GLN A 627 -2.63 -28.11 52.49
C GLN A 627 -4.10 -27.75 52.61
N GLY A 628 -4.66 -27.23 51.53
CA GLY A 628 -6.09 -26.96 51.43
C GLY A 628 -6.48 -26.95 49.96
N ALA A 629 -7.39 -27.84 49.58
CA ALA A 629 -8.04 -27.79 48.29
C ALA A 629 -8.65 -26.39 48.10
N VAL A 630 -8.14 -25.62 47.15
CA VAL A 630 -8.69 -24.30 46.83
C VAL A 630 -10.01 -24.53 46.12
N THR A 631 -11.11 -24.45 46.88
CA THR A 631 -12.48 -24.56 46.38
C THR A 631 -12.76 -23.42 45.39
N ILE A 632 -13.64 -23.66 44.43
CA ILE A 632 -14.09 -22.67 43.41
C ILE A 632 -14.48 -21.31 44.03
N GLN A 633 -14.95 -21.30 45.28
CA GLN A 633 -15.23 -20.08 46.05
C GLN A 633 -13.99 -19.21 46.34
N GLN A 634 -12.82 -19.79 46.57
CA GLN A 634 -11.58 -19.03 46.80
C GLN A 634 -11.04 -18.40 45.50
N LEU A 635 -11.27 -19.05 44.35
CA LEU A 635 -11.02 -18.47 43.02
C LEU A 635 -11.99 -17.31 42.70
N LYS A 636 -13.27 -17.42 43.10
CA LYS A 636 -14.24 -16.30 43.03
C LYS A 636 -13.79 -15.13 43.93
N ALA A 637 -13.35 -15.39 45.16
CA ALA A 637 -12.89 -14.36 46.10
C ALA A 637 -11.63 -13.62 45.60
N ALA A 638 -10.64 -14.33 45.04
CA ALA A 638 -9.42 -13.71 44.52
C ALA A 638 -9.62 -12.91 43.22
N LEU A 639 -10.69 -13.18 42.46
CA LEU A 639 -11.07 -12.43 41.26
C LEU A 639 -11.92 -11.18 41.58
N CYS A 640 -12.60 -11.15 42.73
CA CYS A 640 -13.35 -9.99 43.21
C CYS A 640 -12.50 -9.05 44.10
N HIS A 641 -11.49 -9.54 44.83
CA HIS A 641 -10.71 -8.72 45.78
C HIS A 641 -9.71 -7.72 45.15
N LYS A 642 -9.73 -7.50 43.84
CA LYS A 642 -8.90 -6.47 43.15
C LYS A 642 -9.74 -5.46 42.36
N GLU A 643 -10.97 -5.21 42.79
CA GLU A 643 -11.80 -4.11 42.28
C GLU A 643 -11.61 -2.80 43.07
N ASP A 644 -10.73 -2.75 44.09
CA ASP A 644 -10.42 -1.54 44.89
C ASP A 644 -8.90 -1.21 45.01
N GLU A 645 -8.09 -1.46 43.97
CA GLU A 645 -6.72 -0.86 43.83
C GLU A 645 -6.33 -0.55 42.39
#